data_AF-A0A914XAT2-F1
#
_entry.id   AF-A0A914XAT2-F1
#
_cell.length_a   1.000
_cell.length_b   1.000
_cell.length_c   1.000
_cell.angle_alpha   90.00
_cell.angle_beta   90.00
_cell.angle_gamma   90.00
#
_symmetry.space_group_name_H-M   'P 1'
#
loop_
_entity.id
_entity.type
_entity.pdbx_description
1 polymer ?
#
loop_
_entity_poly.entity_id
_entity_poly.type
_entity_poly.pdbx_seq_one_letter_code
_entity_poly.pdbx_strand_id
1 'polypeptide(L)'
;KLRQVLAEKDSRCQALQRNISDHLDELAQVFSGDKPLTRVQKNAKLQAWFLQLKTTVEELQFDGQSVESTGRKLVQMCSRLTEVQDLHNLDSHISVRQFLQEINDLMQQLLRTINIKDDKLAQIQTISDLTYAWDIIDQYTPYMQDGIKRDPSMAMKLRATFLKLSSALALPLLRIEQAESPDLVSVSQFYSRELVVYVRRVLQVVPETVFSLLNSIVRLQTDAIHELPTRLDKDKMKEHATLDSRYEMARLTHSISVLTEGILMMKTTLVGIIRVDPKQVLEDGVRRELVQKLSFLMHQTLAFNPKAKQSELEPKLLILAEQMEAVKRSFAYISDYISLSGYRLWQEELTRTIGYAVEQECNAYLTHKILDDDSIYQSRVIPLPKFQPIDGQSATFIGRLIRELLKETDPKTTIFASTLRTWYDAKTKQPRASPQLFKSLKAAISTVGMSGLNRLCGFMIVDRLRRFFVDYRAQFVENLAWSAFLQSMDDSMATSAAAQTTTPQTKLFENAVAKGGKLFAHCIEQLCMIGQLQLIRMHLAREIANTAHFESRQLTLSLQTLNQALLGDIAAHAADPSKPYPAEDNALMYEVSEYLEQSGATDPLLKIYICPPKLPNVACALFFTVLSALPKLTYMDSIGLIAKKPSDGLDGIPFVIGIATLLKQHHPSETAAFINHCAVLVNSFVHSVVRPTSGKPSFDLSADVGMMLSFLAEFSLLAGIRKSDMEAMLPAVLLDHYRACIPTSN
;
A
#
# COMPACT_ATOMS: atom_id res chain seq x y z
N LYS A 1 -23.47 -2.70 38.48
CA LYS A 1 -23.74 -3.76 39.48
C LYS A 1 -24.21 -3.18 40.82
N LEU A 2 -23.39 -2.48 41.61
CA LEU A 2 -23.84 -1.92 42.91
C LEU A 2 -25.04 -0.95 42.82
N ARG A 3 -25.09 -0.08 41.81
CA ARG A 3 -26.26 0.79 41.55
C ARG A 3 -27.54 0.02 41.17
N GLN A 4 -27.43 -1.11 40.47
CA GLN A 4 -28.58 -1.98 40.17
C GLN A 4 -29.09 -2.67 41.44
N VAL A 5 -28.19 -3.12 42.31
CA VAL A 5 -28.55 -3.73 43.59
C VAL A 5 -29.27 -2.74 44.51
N LEU A 6 -28.93 -1.45 44.44
CA LEU A 6 -29.65 -0.39 45.16
C LEU A 6 -31.05 -0.13 44.57
N ALA A 7 -31.18 -0.12 43.24
CA ALA A 7 -32.47 0.06 42.58
C ALA A 7 -33.43 -1.14 42.78
N GLU A 8 -32.87 -2.35 42.87
CA GLU A 8 -33.60 -3.61 43.12
C GLU A 8 -33.71 -3.95 44.62
N LYS A 9 -33.27 -3.05 45.51
CA LYS A 9 -33.21 -3.33 46.95
C LYS A 9 -34.57 -3.73 47.50
N ASP A 10 -35.61 -2.96 47.19
CA ASP A 10 -36.96 -3.15 47.74
C ASP A 10 -37.63 -4.42 47.17
N SER A 11 -37.49 -4.67 45.88
CA SER A 11 -38.03 -5.89 45.25
C SER A 11 -37.33 -7.15 45.75
N ARG A 12 -36.02 -7.08 45.97
CA ARG A 12 -35.22 -8.20 46.50
C ARG A 12 -35.49 -8.44 47.99
N CYS A 13 -35.70 -7.38 48.76
CA CYS A 13 -36.15 -7.48 50.15
C CYS A 13 -37.54 -8.12 50.26
N GLN A 14 -38.50 -7.75 49.40
CA GLN A 14 -39.83 -8.36 49.34
C GLN A 14 -39.79 -9.83 48.89
N ALA A 15 -38.95 -10.17 47.91
CA ALA A 15 -38.77 -11.56 47.48
C ALA A 15 -38.15 -12.43 48.59
N LEU A 16 -37.14 -11.92 49.29
CA LEU A 16 -36.54 -12.61 50.43
C LEU A 16 -37.52 -12.74 51.60
N GLN A 17 -38.35 -11.73 51.86
CA GLN A 17 -39.41 -11.77 52.86
C GLN A 17 -40.43 -12.88 52.56
N ARG A 18 -40.87 -12.99 51.30
CA ARG A 18 -41.77 -14.07 50.84
C ARG A 18 -41.16 -15.45 50.97
N ASN A 19 -39.89 -15.63 50.55
CA ASN A 19 -39.22 -16.91 50.69
C ASN A 19 -39.05 -17.33 52.16
N ILE A 20 -38.76 -16.37 53.06
CA ILE A 20 -38.69 -16.65 54.50
C ILE A 20 -40.07 -17.01 55.05
N SER A 21 -41.15 -16.32 54.64
CA SER A 21 -42.50 -16.65 55.09
C SER A 21 -42.96 -18.03 54.60
N ASP A 22 -42.61 -18.41 53.37
CA ASP A 22 -42.96 -19.70 52.78
C ASP A 22 -42.22 -20.85 53.48
N HIS A 23 -40.92 -20.70 53.77
CA HIS A 23 -40.16 -21.72 54.51
C HIS A 23 -40.59 -21.83 55.99
N LEU A 24 -41.04 -20.73 56.61
CA LEU A 24 -41.63 -20.76 57.95
C LEU A 24 -43.01 -21.43 57.96
N ASP A 25 -43.82 -21.25 56.91
CA ASP A 25 -45.07 -21.98 56.71
C ASP A 25 -44.84 -23.48 56.51
N GLU A 26 -43.84 -23.84 55.71
CA GLU A 26 -43.47 -25.23 55.47
C GLU A 26 -43.02 -25.91 56.77
N LEU A 27 -42.18 -25.26 57.58
CA LEU A 27 -41.82 -25.76 58.91
C LEU A 27 -43.02 -25.86 59.84
N ALA A 28 -43.92 -24.88 59.84
CA ALA A 28 -45.14 -24.92 60.67
C ALA A 28 -46.05 -26.11 60.29
N GLN A 29 -46.17 -26.44 58.99
CA GLN A 29 -46.93 -27.61 58.49
C GLN A 29 -46.25 -28.94 58.82
N VAL A 30 -44.92 -28.98 58.92
CA VAL A 30 -44.19 -30.18 59.36
C VAL A 30 -44.45 -30.47 60.84
N PHE A 31 -44.63 -29.46 61.69
CA PHE A 31 -44.97 -29.62 63.11
C PHE A 31 -46.47 -29.76 63.40
N SER A 32 -47.37 -29.47 62.44
CA SER A 32 -48.84 -29.66 62.55
C SER A 32 -49.26 -31.12 62.43
N GLY A 33 -48.45 -31.92 61.74
CA GLY A 33 -48.69 -33.34 61.43
C GLY A 33 -49.40 -33.58 60.09
N ASP A 34 -49.60 -32.55 59.26
CA ASP A 34 -50.30 -32.68 57.97
C ASP A 34 -49.37 -33.11 56.81
N LYS A 35 -48.05 -32.91 56.93
CA LYS A 35 -47.03 -33.42 55.98
C LYS A 35 -46.22 -34.55 56.63
N PRO A 36 -46.15 -35.77 56.04
CA PRO A 36 -45.50 -36.91 56.68
C PRO A 36 -43.99 -36.89 56.42
N LEU A 37 -43.24 -36.04 57.12
CA LEU A 37 -41.83 -36.31 57.39
C LEU A 37 -41.81 -37.35 58.51
N THR A 38 -41.47 -38.59 58.17
CA THR A 38 -41.73 -39.84 58.91
C THR A 38 -41.13 -39.97 60.32
N ARG A 39 -40.63 -38.89 60.95
CA ARG A 39 -39.98 -38.95 62.28
C ARG A 39 -40.21 -37.74 63.20
N VAL A 40 -41.00 -36.73 62.83
CA VAL A 40 -41.21 -35.53 63.68
C VAL A 40 -42.50 -35.67 64.52
N GLN A 41 -42.40 -35.54 65.85
CA GLN A 41 -43.57 -35.55 66.73
C GLN A 41 -44.35 -34.23 66.64
N LYS A 42 -45.68 -34.32 66.58
CA LYS A 42 -46.58 -33.15 66.54
C LYS A 42 -46.35 -32.26 67.76
N ASN A 43 -46.01 -30.99 67.53
CA ASN A 43 -45.79 -30.02 68.60
C ASN A 43 -46.54 -28.70 68.31
N ALA A 44 -47.72 -28.56 68.91
CA ALA A 44 -48.60 -27.41 68.72
C ALA A 44 -47.98 -26.08 69.18
N LYS A 45 -47.05 -26.11 70.14
CA LYS A 45 -46.37 -24.90 70.64
C LYS A 45 -45.36 -24.36 69.62
N LEU A 46 -44.58 -25.24 68.99
CA LEU A 46 -43.63 -24.85 67.94
C LEU A 46 -44.35 -24.39 66.67
N GLN A 47 -45.46 -25.05 66.31
CA GLN A 47 -46.31 -24.61 65.20
C GLN A 47 -46.84 -23.18 65.42
N ALA A 48 -47.40 -22.89 66.59
CA ALA A 48 -47.87 -21.54 66.92
C ALA A 48 -46.72 -20.51 66.93
N TRP A 49 -45.53 -20.91 67.37
CA TRP A 49 -44.35 -20.04 67.39
C TRP A 49 -43.82 -19.72 65.98
N PHE A 50 -43.72 -20.71 65.07
CA PHE A 50 -43.31 -20.46 63.68
C PHE A 50 -44.33 -19.60 62.92
N LEU A 51 -45.63 -19.78 63.18
CA LEU A 51 -46.69 -18.92 62.62
C LEU A 51 -46.61 -17.49 63.16
N GLN A 52 -46.33 -17.30 64.46
CA GLN A 52 -46.07 -15.97 65.02
C GLN A 52 -44.81 -15.33 64.41
N LEU A 53 -43.74 -16.11 64.24
CA LEU A 53 -42.51 -15.64 63.62
C LEU A 53 -42.77 -15.20 62.17
N LYS A 54 -43.61 -15.95 61.44
CA LYS A 54 -44.06 -15.60 60.09
C LYS A 54 -44.84 -14.29 60.06
N THR A 55 -45.86 -14.10 60.90
CA THR A 55 -46.60 -12.82 60.97
C THR A 55 -45.66 -11.66 61.25
N THR A 56 -44.69 -11.87 62.14
CA THR A 56 -43.69 -10.85 62.49
C THR A 56 -42.73 -10.56 61.33
N VAL A 57 -42.46 -11.54 60.44
CA VAL A 57 -41.67 -11.36 59.21
C VAL A 57 -42.48 -10.65 58.13
N GLU A 58 -43.78 -10.93 57.98
CA GLU A 58 -44.69 -10.25 57.04
C GLU A 58 -44.91 -8.78 57.40
N GLU A 59 -44.88 -8.44 58.69
CA GLU A 59 -45.01 -7.06 59.20
C GLU A 59 -43.74 -6.20 59.05
N LEU A 60 -42.64 -6.77 58.56
CA LEU A 60 -41.40 -6.01 58.35
C LEU A 60 -41.57 -4.97 57.23
N GLN A 61 -41.54 -3.70 57.60
CA GLN A 61 -41.52 -2.56 56.67
C GLN A 61 -40.09 -2.09 56.41
N PHE A 62 -39.78 -1.80 55.16
CA PHE A 62 -38.42 -1.44 54.70
C PHE A 62 -38.19 0.07 54.51
N ASP A 63 -39.12 0.92 54.98
CA ASP A 63 -39.03 2.38 54.86
C ASP A 63 -37.85 2.97 55.64
N GLY A 64 -37.29 4.08 55.16
CA GLY A 64 -35.97 4.60 55.57
C GLY A 64 -35.74 4.82 57.08
N GLN A 65 -36.79 5.02 57.89
CA GLN A 65 -36.69 5.14 59.35
C GLN A 65 -36.84 3.79 60.09
N SER A 66 -37.47 2.77 59.49
CA SER A 66 -37.66 1.46 60.10
C SER A 66 -36.46 0.52 59.88
N VAL A 67 -35.58 0.78 58.91
CA VAL A 67 -34.40 -0.04 58.54
C VAL A 67 -33.56 -0.49 59.74
N GLU A 68 -33.25 0.40 60.68
CA GLU A 68 -32.41 0.06 61.85
C GLU A 68 -33.18 -0.79 62.89
N SER A 69 -34.48 -0.53 63.05
CA SER A 69 -35.36 -1.30 63.93
C SER A 69 -35.63 -2.69 63.35
N THR A 70 -35.86 -2.78 62.04
CA THR A 70 -36.04 -4.01 61.25
C THR A 70 -34.76 -4.84 61.28
N GLY A 71 -33.58 -4.21 61.15
CA GLY A 71 -32.29 -4.88 61.30
C GLY A 71 -32.06 -5.48 62.69
N ARG A 72 -32.41 -4.76 63.77
CA ARG A 72 -32.32 -5.29 65.15
C ARG A 72 -33.31 -6.42 65.39
N LYS A 73 -34.54 -6.32 64.89
CA LYS A 73 -35.56 -7.38 64.97
C LYS A 73 -35.10 -8.66 64.24
N LEU A 74 -34.49 -8.52 63.06
CA LEU A 74 -33.93 -9.65 62.30
C LEU A 74 -32.77 -10.33 63.03
N VAL A 75 -31.86 -9.56 63.65
CA VAL A 75 -30.76 -10.14 64.46
C VAL A 75 -31.32 -10.88 65.68
N GLN A 76 -32.35 -10.34 66.34
CA GLN A 76 -33.03 -11.03 67.43
C GLN A 76 -33.73 -12.31 66.96
N MET A 77 -34.33 -12.32 65.78
CA MET A 77 -34.94 -13.51 65.19
C MET A 77 -33.90 -14.59 64.86
N CYS A 78 -32.76 -14.22 64.28
CA CYS A 78 -31.64 -15.14 64.07
C CYS A 78 -31.16 -15.77 65.39
N SER A 79 -30.95 -14.97 66.44
CA SER A 79 -30.56 -15.47 67.78
C SER A 79 -31.60 -16.43 68.34
N ARG A 80 -32.88 -16.07 68.25
CA ARG A 80 -34.00 -16.90 68.74
C ARG A 80 -34.13 -18.22 67.97
N LEU A 81 -33.88 -18.22 66.65
CA LEU A 81 -33.89 -19.46 65.86
C LEU A 81 -32.73 -20.38 66.23
N THR A 82 -31.54 -19.82 66.52
CA THR A 82 -30.39 -20.59 67.03
C THR A 82 -30.65 -21.14 68.43
N GLU A 83 -31.22 -20.33 69.34
CA GLU A 83 -31.61 -20.78 70.68
C GLU A 83 -32.68 -21.88 70.65
N VAL A 84 -33.65 -21.81 69.73
CA VAL A 84 -34.68 -22.85 69.55
C VAL A 84 -34.08 -24.14 68.97
N GLN A 85 -33.08 -24.03 68.10
CA GLN A 85 -32.32 -25.18 67.59
C GLN A 85 -31.63 -25.93 68.76
N ASP A 86 -31.00 -25.19 69.67
CA ASP A 86 -30.25 -25.73 70.81
C ASP A 86 -31.17 -26.28 71.94
N LEU A 87 -32.25 -25.57 72.29
CA LEU A 87 -33.14 -25.94 73.41
C LEU A 87 -34.02 -27.17 73.14
N HIS A 88 -34.38 -27.43 71.88
CA HIS A 88 -35.31 -28.49 71.51
C HIS A 88 -34.63 -29.74 70.93
N ASN A 89 -33.30 -29.81 70.92
CA ASN A 89 -32.53 -30.94 70.36
C ASN A 89 -32.95 -31.28 68.91
N LEU A 90 -33.32 -30.25 68.14
CA LEU A 90 -33.78 -30.35 66.75
C LEU A 90 -32.67 -30.78 65.78
N ASP A 91 -31.42 -30.83 66.26
CA ASP A 91 -30.26 -31.42 65.59
C ASP A 91 -30.42 -32.91 65.28
N SER A 92 -31.33 -33.61 65.98
CA SER A 92 -31.64 -35.02 65.74
C SER A 92 -32.30 -35.28 64.37
N HIS A 93 -32.89 -34.25 63.73
CA HIS A 93 -33.55 -34.35 62.44
C HIS A 93 -32.83 -33.50 61.38
N ILE A 94 -32.06 -34.17 60.50
CA ILE A 94 -31.25 -33.54 59.44
C ILE A 94 -32.07 -32.59 58.55
N SER A 95 -33.30 -32.97 58.19
CA SER A 95 -34.16 -32.14 57.32
C SER A 95 -34.61 -30.84 57.99
N VAL A 96 -34.95 -30.87 59.28
CA VAL A 96 -35.37 -29.67 60.02
C VAL A 96 -34.18 -28.74 60.24
N ARG A 97 -33.00 -29.30 60.53
CA ARG A 97 -31.75 -28.55 60.62
C ARG A 97 -31.40 -27.84 59.30
N GLN A 98 -31.60 -28.50 58.16
CA GLN A 98 -31.38 -27.88 56.85
C GLN A 98 -32.33 -26.70 56.62
N PHE A 99 -33.63 -26.85 56.87
CA PHE A 99 -34.59 -25.75 56.74
C PHE A 99 -34.31 -24.58 57.69
N LEU A 100 -33.92 -24.85 58.94
CA LEU A 100 -33.54 -23.80 59.90
C LEU A 100 -32.28 -23.06 59.45
N GLN A 101 -31.30 -23.78 58.89
CA GLN A 101 -30.08 -23.18 58.35
C GLN A 101 -30.37 -22.34 57.11
N GLU A 102 -31.22 -22.82 56.20
CA GLU A 102 -31.68 -22.07 55.02
C GLU A 102 -32.42 -20.78 55.42
N ILE A 103 -33.29 -20.83 56.43
CA ILE A 103 -33.97 -19.63 56.97
C ILE A 103 -32.97 -18.65 57.58
N ASN A 104 -31.98 -19.14 58.34
CA ASN A 104 -30.96 -18.27 58.94
C ASN A 104 -30.09 -17.61 57.85
N ASP A 105 -29.69 -18.36 56.82
CA ASP A 105 -28.95 -17.84 55.68
C ASP A 105 -29.75 -16.79 54.90
N LEU A 106 -31.05 -17.02 54.68
CA LEU A 106 -31.97 -16.07 54.05
C LEU A 106 -32.16 -14.80 54.92
N MET A 107 -32.31 -14.94 56.24
CA MET A 107 -32.40 -13.82 57.17
C MET A 107 -31.10 -13.00 57.21
N GLN A 108 -29.93 -13.66 57.16
CA GLN A 108 -28.64 -12.98 57.06
C GLN A 108 -28.47 -12.26 55.71
N GLN A 109 -28.93 -12.86 54.61
CA GLN A 109 -28.95 -12.21 53.30
C GLN A 109 -29.87 -10.98 53.28
N LEU A 110 -31.03 -11.07 53.93
CA LEU A 110 -31.96 -9.94 54.10
C LEU A 110 -31.30 -8.82 54.92
N LEU A 111 -30.66 -9.15 56.04
CA LEU A 111 -29.92 -8.19 56.87
C LEU A 111 -28.80 -7.47 56.10
N ARG A 112 -28.03 -8.22 55.30
CA ARG A 112 -26.95 -7.65 54.46
C ARG A 112 -27.50 -6.71 53.40
N THR A 113 -28.63 -7.06 52.78
CA THR A 113 -29.27 -6.27 51.71
C THR A 113 -29.86 -4.97 52.26
N ILE A 114 -30.50 -5.02 53.44
CA ILE A 114 -31.06 -3.86 54.14
C ILE A 114 -29.96 -2.84 54.48
N ASN A 115 -28.77 -3.31 54.88
CA ASN A 115 -27.64 -2.49 55.34
C ASN A 115 -26.76 -1.91 54.20
N ILE A 116 -27.20 -2.00 52.94
CA ILE A 116 -26.58 -1.29 51.82
C ILE A 116 -27.11 0.15 51.83
N LYS A 117 -26.23 1.11 52.11
CA LYS A 117 -26.48 2.57 52.12
C LYS A 117 -25.72 3.24 50.96
N ASP A 118 -26.23 4.36 50.47
CA ASP A 118 -25.56 5.16 49.42
C ASP A 118 -24.19 5.69 49.89
N ASP A 119 -24.02 5.99 51.18
CA ASP A 119 -22.74 6.41 51.77
C ASP A 119 -21.60 5.41 51.52
N LYS A 120 -21.92 4.11 51.43
CA LYS A 120 -20.93 3.08 51.12
C LYS A 120 -20.43 3.18 49.68
N LEU A 121 -21.25 3.66 48.74
CA LEU A 121 -20.80 3.94 47.38
C LEU A 121 -19.78 5.08 47.37
N ALA A 122 -20.05 6.15 48.13
CA ALA A 122 -19.12 7.27 48.25
C ALA A 122 -17.79 6.82 48.88
N GLN A 123 -17.83 6.04 49.96
CA GLN A 123 -16.63 5.47 50.58
C GLN A 123 -15.82 4.57 49.62
N ILE A 124 -16.50 3.68 48.88
CA ILE A 124 -15.83 2.83 47.87
C ILE A 124 -15.23 3.69 46.76
N GLN A 125 -15.91 4.76 46.33
CA GLN A 125 -15.39 5.65 45.30
C GLN A 125 -14.12 6.38 45.77
N THR A 126 -14.08 6.86 47.01
CA THR A 126 -12.89 7.50 47.59
C THR A 126 -11.75 6.51 47.78
N ILE A 127 -12.00 5.33 48.35
CA ILE A 127 -10.96 4.31 48.60
C ILE A 127 -10.40 3.77 47.28
N SER A 128 -11.26 3.65 46.26
CA SER A 128 -10.84 3.15 44.95
C SER A 128 -10.26 4.24 44.05
N ASP A 129 -10.03 5.47 44.51
CA ASP A 129 -9.48 6.49 43.61
C ASP A 129 -8.09 6.07 43.08
N LEU A 130 -7.94 6.16 41.76
CA LEU A 130 -6.75 5.71 41.02
C LEU A 130 -6.14 6.86 40.20
N THR A 131 -6.45 8.11 40.55
CA THR A 131 -5.89 9.32 39.93
C THR A 131 -4.36 9.33 39.93
N TYR A 132 -3.73 8.91 41.03
CA TYR A 132 -2.26 8.83 41.14
C TYR A 132 -1.60 7.88 40.13
N ALA A 133 -2.36 6.93 39.55
CA ALA A 133 -1.78 5.97 38.62
C ALA A 133 -1.36 6.61 37.30
N TRP A 134 -1.91 7.77 36.92
CA TRP A 134 -1.53 8.46 35.69
C TRP A 134 -0.03 8.78 35.61
N ASP A 135 0.62 9.05 36.75
CA ASP A 135 2.06 9.35 36.78
C ASP A 135 2.95 8.09 36.82
N ILE A 136 2.43 6.97 37.33
CA ILE A 136 3.25 5.76 37.62
C ILE A 136 3.02 4.67 36.57
N ILE A 137 1.89 4.68 35.85
CA ILE A 137 1.46 3.55 35.03
C ILE A 137 2.42 3.22 33.88
N ASP A 138 3.15 4.22 33.37
CA ASP A 138 4.17 4.00 32.35
C ASP A 138 5.25 3.01 32.81
N GLN A 139 5.64 3.04 34.09
CA GLN A 139 6.62 2.12 34.68
C GLN A 139 6.08 0.68 34.78
N TYR A 140 4.75 0.53 34.86
CA TYR A 140 4.09 -0.79 34.95
C TYR A 140 3.81 -1.41 33.57
N THR A 141 3.90 -0.64 32.49
CA THR A 141 3.64 -1.09 31.11
C THR A 141 4.41 -2.36 30.74
N PRO A 142 5.72 -2.50 31.01
CA PRO A 142 6.47 -3.71 30.65
C PRO A 142 5.94 -4.97 31.37
N TYR A 143 5.57 -4.83 32.65
CA TYR A 143 5.00 -5.93 33.43
C TYR A 143 3.61 -6.35 32.92
N MET A 144 2.79 -5.38 32.50
CA MET A 144 1.51 -5.68 31.86
C MET A 144 1.72 -6.42 30.53
N GLN A 145 2.67 -5.96 29.72
CA GLN A 145 3.02 -6.57 28.43
C GLN A 145 3.56 -8.00 28.61
N ASP A 146 4.47 -8.23 29.55
CA ASP A 146 5.01 -9.56 29.83
C ASP A 146 3.97 -10.51 30.42
N GLY A 147 3.04 -10.00 31.24
CA GLY A 147 1.93 -10.82 31.72
C GLY A 147 0.98 -11.22 30.58
N ILE A 148 0.72 -10.35 29.60
CA ILE A 148 -0.10 -10.71 28.41
C ILE A 148 0.60 -11.78 27.58
N LYS A 149 1.94 -11.70 27.41
CA LYS A 149 2.71 -12.73 26.68
C LYS A 149 2.61 -14.11 27.33
N ARG A 150 2.56 -14.17 28.66
CA ARG A 150 2.47 -15.43 29.42
C ARG A 150 1.04 -15.97 29.47
N ASP A 151 0.07 -15.10 29.72
CA ASP A 151 -1.34 -15.46 29.85
C ASP A 151 -2.23 -14.45 29.10
N PRO A 152 -2.74 -14.82 27.91
CA PRO A 152 -3.60 -13.96 27.12
C PRO A 152 -4.93 -13.62 27.79
N SER A 153 -5.39 -14.44 28.76
CA SER A 153 -6.60 -14.13 29.55
C SER A 153 -6.44 -12.88 30.41
N MET A 154 -5.20 -12.45 30.67
CA MET A 154 -4.90 -11.23 31.39
C MET A 154 -5.37 -9.98 30.64
N ALA A 155 -5.47 -10.02 29.30
CA ALA A 155 -6.03 -8.93 28.50
C ALA A 155 -7.48 -8.59 28.91
N MET A 156 -8.28 -9.61 29.21
CA MET A 156 -9.65 -9.41 29.72
C MET A 156 -9.66 -8.71 31.08
N LYS A 157 -8.66 -8.97 31.94
CA LYS A 157 -8.55 -8.36 33.27
C LYS A 157 -8.07 -6.90 33.18
N LEU A 158 -7.15 -6.61 32.26
CA LEU A 158 -6.63 -5.25 32.01
C LEU A 158 -7.73 -4.26 31.59
N ARG A 159 -8.80 -4.75 30.97
CA ARG A 159 -10.00 -3.96 30.72
C ARG A 159 -10.52 -3.23 31.97
N ALA A 160 -10.54 -3.91 33.12
CA ALA A 160 -11.00 -3.29 34.36
C ALA A 160 -10.07 -2.16 34.82
N THR A 161 -8.76 -2.34 34.63
CA THR A 161 -7.74 -1.31 34.89
C THR A 161 -7.93 -0.09 33.99
N PHE A 162 -8.15 -0.29 32.68
CA PHE A 162 -8.40 0.81 31.74
C PHE A 162 -9.69 1.59 32.04
N LEU A 163 -10.77 0.89 32.40
CA LEU A 163 -12.01 1.53 32.86
C LEU A 163 -11.82 2.29 34.17
N LYS A 164 -10.90 1.84 35.02
CA LYS A 164 -10.62 2.53 36.28
C LYS A 164 -9.79 3.79 36.05
N LEU A 165 -8.82 3.75 35.14
CA LEU A 165 -8.06 4.93 34.72
C LEU A 165 -8.96 6.01 34.08
N SER A 166 -9.93 5.59 33.27
CA SER A 166 -10.88 6.56 32.70
C SER A 166 -11.77 7.20 33.76
N SER A 167 -12.08 6.50 34.85
CA SER A 167 -12.87 7.06 35.95
C SER A 167 -12.17 8.23 36.67
N ALA A 168 -10.84 8.29 36.64
CA ALA A 168 -10.07 9.42 37.20
C ALA A 168 -10.39 10.75 36.50
N LEU A 169 -10.81 10.71 35.23
CA LEU A 169 -11.18 11.91 34.46
C LEU A 169 -12.57 12.44 34.81
N ALA A 170 -13.42 11.64 35.47
CA ALA A 170 -14.81 12.01 35.71
C ALA A 170 -14.94 13.24 36.63
N LEU A 171 -14.14 13.32 37.70
CA LEU A 171 -14.21 14.43 38.65
C LEU A 171 -13.68 15.76 38.06
N PRO A 172 -12.53 15.80 37.36
CA PRO A 172 -12.09 17.00 36.64
C PRO A 172 -13.10 17.48 35.60
N LEU A 173 -13.66 16.56 34.79
CA LEU A 173 -14.63 16.92 33.76
C LEU A 173 -15.92 17.49 34.36
N LEU A 174 -16.41 16.91 35.46
CA LEU A 174 -17.59 17.40 36.16
C LEU A 174 -17.37 18.80 36.75
N ARG A 175 -16.15 19.14 37.19
CA ARG A 175 -15.82 20.51 37.65
C ARG A 175 -15.82 21.52 36.49
N ILE A 176 -15.35 21.12 35.31
CA ILE A 176 -15.36 21.97 34.12
C ILE A 176 -16.81 22.22 33.66
N GLU A 177 -17.65 21.17 33.71
CA GLU A 177 -19.08 21.26 33.42
C GLU A 177 -19.80 22.19 34.41
N GLN A 178 -19.52 22.06 35.72
CA GLN A 178 -20.05 22.97 36.75
C GLN A 178 -19.58 24.42 36.59
N ALA A 179 -18.42 24.64 35.99
CA ALA A 179 -17.91 25.97 35.67
C ALA A 179 -18.44 26.51 34.33
N GLU A 180 -19.31 25.77 33.64
CA GLU A 180 -19.90 26.11 32.33
C GLU A 180 -18.85 26.51 31.27
N SER A 181 -17.64 25.93 31.35
CA SER A 181 -16.58 26.26 30.40
C SER A 181 -16.81 25.60 29.03
N PRO A 182 -16.57 26.33 27.91
CA PRO A 182 -16.64 25.76 26.56
C PRO A 182 -15.58 24.67 26.31
N ASP A 183 -14.55 24.56 27.15
CA ASP A 183 -13.43 23.63 26.98
C ASP A 183 -13.74 22.18 27.40
N LEU A 184 -14.94 21.90 27.91
CA LEU A 184 -15.33 20.55 28.34
C LEU A 184 -15.13 19.51 27.22
N VAL A 185 -15.49 19.86 25.99
CA VAL A 185 -15.39 18.96 24.83
C VAL A 185 -13.94 18.76 24.40
N SER A 186 -13.13 19.83 24.37
CA SER A 186 -11.72 19.74 23.93
C SER A 186 -10.87 18.96 24.93
N VAL A 187 -11.02 19.24 26.23
CA VAL A 187 -10.28 18.59 27.32
C VAL A 187 -10.66 17.11 27.41
N SER A 188 -11.95 16.79 27.36
CA SER A 188 -12.40 15.39 27.40
C SER A 188 -11.93 14.57 26.21
N GLN A 189 -11.90 15.16 25.01
CA GLN A 189 -11.36 14.51 23.82
C GLN A 189 -9.86 14.28 23.93
N PHE A 190 -9.09 15.26 24.41
CA PHE A 190 -7.64 15.15 24.56
C PHE A 190 -7.26 14.00 25.50
N TYR A 191 -7.78 14.00 26.74
CA TYR A 191 -7.44 12.94 27.70
C TYR A 191 -8.00 11.56 27.31
N SER A 192 -9.16 11.51 26.64
CA SER A 192 -9.66 10.25 26.08
C SER A 192 -8.72 9.72 24.98
N ARG A 193 -8.16 10.58 24.12
CA ARG A 193 -7.19 10.18 23.10
C ARG A 193 -5.91 9.65 23.72
N GLU A 194 -5.36 10.32 24.72
CA GLU A 194 -4.16 9.87 25.44
C GLU A 194 -4.36 8.47 26.08
N LEU A 195 -5.52 8.23 26.72
CA LEU A 195 -5.86 6.90 27.22
C LEU A 195 -5.93 5.85 26.12
N VAL A 196 -6.52 6.19 24.97
CA VAL A 196 -6.60 5.25 23.83
C VAL A 196 -5.21 4.94 23.27
N VAL A 197 -4.32 5.94 23.18
CA VAL A 197 -2.91 5.74 22.78
C VAL A 197 -2.22 4.82 23.78
N TYR A 198 -2.42 5.01 25.08
CA TYR A 198 -1.87 4.15 26.12
C TYR A 198 -2.39 2.70 26.00
N VAL A 199 -3.71 2.50 25.86
CA VAL A 199 -4.31 1.17 25.65
C VAL A 199 -3.72 0.48 24.42
N ARG A 200 -3.59 1.21 23.30
CA ARG A 200 -2.97 0.70 22.07
C ARG A 200 -1.51 0.31 22.32
N ARG A 201 -0.74 1.09 23.07
CA ARG A 201 0.65 0.78 23.44
C ARG A 201 0.77 -0.50 24.28
N VAL A 202 -0.11 -0.70 25.26
CA VAL A 202 -0.11 -1.92 26.08
C VAL A 202 -0.48 -3.14 25.23
N LEU A 203 -1.50 -3.02 24.36
CA LEU A 203 -1.98 -4.13 23.53
C LEU A 203 -1.09 -4.42 22.31
N GLN A 204 -0.24 -3.49 21.87
CA GLN A 204 0.68 -3.66 20.74
C GLN A 204 1.61 -4.87 20.88
N VAL A 205 1.91 -5.27 22.12
CA VAL A 205 2.73 -6.45 22.42
C VAL A 205 2.18 -7.74 21.80
N VAL A 206 0.86 -7.84 21.61
CA VAL A 206 0.23 -9.04 21.05
C VAL A 206 0.50 -9.14 19.55
N PRO A 207 0.19 -8.12 18.71
CA PRO A 207 0.65 -8.07 17.33
C PRO A 207 2.15 -8.33 17.18
N GLU A 208 3.00 -7.68 17.98
CA GLU A 208 4.47 -7.92 17.94
C GLU A 208 4.82 -9.40 18.18
N THR A 209 4.19 -10.02 19.17
CA THR A 209 4.41 -11.44 19.49
C THR A 209 3.87 -12.35 18.38
N VAL A 210 2.68 -12.05 17.84
CA VAL A 210 2.09 -12.78 16.71
C VAL A 210 3.01 -12.71 15.49
N PHE A 211 3.59 -11.55 15.18
CA PHE A 211 4.55 -11.39 14.08
C PHE A 211 5.88 -12.11 14.33
N SER A 212 6.36 -12.15 15.58
CA SER A 212 7.54 -12.94 15.94
C SER A 212 7.30 -14.43 15.67
N LEU A 213 6.15 -14.96 16.09
CA LEU A 213 5.74 -16.34 15.82
C LEU A 213 5.54 -16.58 14.32
N LEU A 214 4.94 -15.61 13.61
CA LEU A 214 4.75 -15.66 12.16
C LEU A 214 6.08 -15.73 11.42
N ASN A 215 7.10 -14.97 11.82
CA ASN A 215 8.43 -15.05 11.22
C ASN A 215 9.04 -16.45 11.37
N SER A 216 8.79 -17.14 12.49
CA SER A 216 9.19 -18.53 12.67
C SER A 216 8.41 -19.48 11.74
N ILE A 217 7.10 -19.24 11.55
CA ILE A 217 6.29 -19.98 10.57
C ILE A 217 6.81 -19.76 9.14
N VAL A 218 7.14 -18.52 8.77
CA VAL A 218 7.70 -18.18 7.46
C VAL A 218 8.98 -18.99 7.21
N ARG A 219 9.92 -19.00 8.17
CA ARG A 219 11.16 -19.81 8.06
C ARG A 219 10.89 -21.30 7.91
N LEU A 220 9.95 -21.85 8.68
CA LEU A 220 9.59 -23.27 8.56
C LEU A 220 8.96 -23.59 7.19
N GLN A 221 8.13 -22.69 6.65
CA GLN A 221 7.50 -22.86 5.35
C GLN A 221 8.49 -22.74 4.19
N THR A 222 9.51 -21.88 4.30
CA THR A 222 10.50 -21.66 3.24
C THR A 222 11.62 -22.70 3.28
N ASP A 223 12.17 -22.98 4.47
CA ASP A 223 13.42 -23.75 4.59
C ASP A 223 13.19 -25.24 4.87
N ALA A 224 12.11 -25.60 5.57
CA ALA A 224 11.91 -26.95 6.10
C ALA A 224 10.79 -27.73 5.39
N ILE A 225 9.65 -27.09 5.14
CA ILE A 225 8.46 -27.73 4.55
C ILE A 225 8.52 -27.59 3.03
N HIS A 226 8.99 -28.64 2.36
CA HIS A 226 9.05 -28.70 0.91
C HIS A 226 7.69 -29.08 0.32
N GLU A 227 7.32 -28.48 -0.82
CA GLU A 227 6.12 -28.85 -1.57
C GLU A 227 6.21 -30.33 -2.02
N LEU A 228 5.09 -31.05 -1.91
CA LEU A 228 5.02 -32.46 -2.30
C LEU A 228 5.16 -32.60 -3.82
N PRO A 229 6.06 -33.46 -4.33
CA PRO A 229 6.18 -33.69 -5.76
C PRO A 229 4.92 -34.36 -6.30
N THR A 230 4.62 -34.12 -7.59
CA THR A 230 3.44 -34.67 -8.27
C THR A 230 3.43 -36.20 -8.37
N ARG A 231 4.59 -36.84 -8.22
CA ARG A 231 4.75 -38.29 -8.07
C ARG A 231 5.73 -38.57 -6.94
N LEU A 232 5.34 -39.44 -6.02
CA LEU A 232 6.13 -39.79 -4.84
C LEU A 232 6.12 -41.30 -4.64
N ASP A 233 7.30 -41.88 -4.43
CA ASP A 233 7.44 -43.27 -4.01
C ASP A 233 6.85 -43.43 -2.61
N LYS A 234 6.09 -44.51 -2.38
CA LYS A 234 5.40 -44.75 -1.10
C LYS A 234 6.35 -44.72 0.11
N ASP A 235 7.58 -45.21 -0.07
CA ASP A 235 8.59 -45.29 1.00
C ASP A 235 9.16 -43.92 1.38
N LYS A 236 9.19 -42.96 0.44
CA LYS A 236 9.64 -41.58 0.68
C LYS A 236 8.56 -40.68 1.27
N MET A 237 7.32 -41.17 1.40
CA MET A 237 6.20 -40.40 1.97
C MET A 237 6.49 -39.88 3.38
N LYS A 238 7.15 -40.71 4.21
CA LYS A 238 7.44 -40.34 5.60
C LYS A 238 8.52 -39.25 5.71
N GLU A 239 9.47 -39.24 4.79
CA GLU A 239 10.51 -38.21 4.69
C GLU A 239 9.92 -36.87 4.24
N HIS A 240 9.07 -36.88 3.22
CA HIS A 240 8.38 -35.68 2.73
C HIS A 240 7.25 -35.18 3.65
N ALA A 241 6.77 -36.02 4.57
CA ALA A 241 5.74 -35.63 5.53
C ALA A 241 6.26 -34.62 6.58
N THR A 242 7.58 -34.58 6.85
CA THR A 242 8.25 -33.63 7.76
C THR A 242 7.44 -33.38 9.04
N LEU A 243 7.09 -34.46 9.75
CA LEU A 243 6.13 -34.44 10.86
C LEU A 243 6.55 -33.50 12.00
N ASP A 244 7.84 -33.46 12.33
CA ASP A 244 8.35 -32.61 13.41
C ASP A 244 8.17 -31.11 13.10
N SER A 245 8.54 -30.69 11.88
CA SER A 245 8.36 -29.31 11.41
C SER A 245 6.89 -28.91 11.34
N ARG A 246 6.01 -29.83 10.92
CA ARG A 246 4.56 -29.60 10.90
C ARG A 246 3.95 -29.53 12.30
N TYR A 247 4.45 -30.32 13.24
CA TYR A 247 4.04 -30.23 14.64
C TYR A 247 4.46 -28.89 15.25
N GLU A 248 5.68 -28.44 14.99
CA GLU A 248 6.12 -27.11 15.43
C GLU A 248 5.27 -26.00 14.82
N MET A 249 4.96 -26.08 13.53
CA MET A 249 4.04 -25.15 12.86
C MET A 249 2.67 -25.14 13.56
N ALA A 250 2.07 -26.30 13.84
CA ALA A 250 0.79 -26.39 14.56
C ALA A 250 0.84 -25.79 15.97
N ARG A 251 1.95 -25.99 16.69
CA ARG A 251 2.18 -25.40 18.02
C ARG A 251 2.24 -23.87 17.95
N LEU A 252 2.94 -23.31 16.95
CA LEU A 252 3.02 -21.86 16.72
C LEU A 252 1.65 -21.29 16.36
N THR A 253 0.91 -21.94 15.46
CA THR A 253 -0.45 -21.53 15.06
C THR A 253 -1.43 -21.57 16.23
N HIS A 254 -1.36 -22.60 17.07
CA HIS A 254 -2.17 -22.67 18.28
C HIS A 254 -1.86 -21.49 19.22
N SER A 255 -0.59 -21.17 19.41
CA SER A 255 -0.15 -20.03 20.22
C SER A 255 -0.69 -18.69 19.69
N ILE A 256 -0.65 -18.48 18.37
CA ILE A 256 -1.24 -17.30 17.70
C ILE A 256 -2.75 -17.22 17.93
N SER A 257 -3.45 -18.36 17.86
CA SER A 257 -4.89 -18.43 18.07
C SER A 257 -5.28 -18.05 19.50
N VAL A 258 -4.58 -18.58 20.51
CA VAL A 258 -4.84 -18.28 21.93
C VAL A 258 -4.55 -16.80 22.25
N LEU A 259 -3.48 -16.24 21.68
CA LEU A 259 -3.16 -14.81 21.82
C LEU A 259 -4.25 -13.91 21.24
N THR A 260 -4.73 -14.26 20.04
CA THR A 260 -5.75 -13.50 19.33
C THR A 260 -7.11 -13.61 20.03
N GLU A 261 -7.48 -14.82 20.46
CA GLU A 261 -8.70 -15.07 21.22
C GLU A 261 -8.71 -14.24 22.53
N GLY A 262 -7.58 -14.16 23.24
CA GLY A 262 -7.47 -13.35 24.46
C GLY A 262 -7.84 -11.87 24.26
N ILE A 263 -7.47 -11.28 23.13
CA ILE A 263 -7.86 -9.90 22.76
C ILE A 263 -9.32 -9.85 22.31
N LEU A 264 -9.77 -10.77 21.47
CA LEU A 264 -11.14 -10.76 20.93
C LEU A 264 -12.20 -11.02 22.01
N MET A 265 -11.84 -11.70 23.09
CA MET A 265 -12.71 -11.89 24.27
C MET A 265 -12.90 -10.59 25.09
N MET A 266 -12.05 -9.58 24.88
CA MET A 266 -12.27 -8.26 25.45
C MET A 266 -13.50 -7.64 24.77
N LYS A 267 -14.50 -7.25 25.57
CA LYS A 267 -15.68 -6.55 25.03
C LYS A 267 -15.30 -5.11 24.69
N THR A 268 -16.01 -4.55 23.71
CA THR A 268 -15.95 -3.12 23.38
C THR A 268 -16.11 -2.28 24.65
N THR A 269 -15.19 -1.32 24.81
CA THR A 269 -15.11 -0.51 26.03
C THR A 269 -15.20 0.97 25.73
N LEU A 270 -16.01 1.67 26.52
CA LEU A 270 -16.02 3.12 26.52
C LEU A 270 -14.90 3.61 27.44
N VAL A 271 -13.87 4.22 26.86
CA VAL A 271 -12.74 4.82 27.58
C VAL A 271 -12.89 6.33 27.45
N GLY A 272 -13.40 6.97 28.50
CA GLY A 272 -13.82 8.37 28.44
C GLY A 272 -15.01 8.53 27.50
N ILE A 273 -14.83 9.25 26.39
CA ILE A 273 -15.86 9.44 25.35
C ILE A 273 -15.66 8.48 24.17
N ILE A 274 -14.46 7.91 24.01
CA ILE A 274 -14.10 7.12 22.83
C ILE A 274 -14.40 5.64 23.08
N ARG A 275 -15.05 4.99 22.12
CA ARG A 275 -15.25 3.54 22.12
C ARG A 275 -14.03 2.86 21.53
N VAL A 276 -13.42 1.97 22.31
CA VAL A 276 -12.30 1.13 21.88
C VAL A 276 -12.86 -0.25 21.52
N ASP A 277 -12.69 -0.61 20.25
CA ASP A 277 -12.96 -1.94 19.73
C ASP A 277 -11.66 -2.77 19.68
N PRO A 278 -11.54 -3.84 20.49
CA PRO A 278 -10.35 -4.69 20.51
C PRO A 278 -10.02 -5.31 19.16
N LYS A 279 -11.02 -5.60 18.32
CA LYS A 279 -10.79 -6.13 16.96
C LYS A 279 -10.06 -5.11 16.09
N GLN A 280 -10.47 -3.85 16.12
CA GLN A 280 -9.81 -2.76 15.39
C GLN A 280 -8.40 -2.50 15.93
N VAL A 281 -8.20 -2.56 17.26
CA VAL A 281 -6.86 -2.39 17.85
C VAL A 281 -5.91 -3.50 17.41
N LEU A 282 -6.40 -4.75 17.34
CA LEU A 282 -5.63 -5.87 16.83
C LEU A 282 -5.29 -5.69 15.35
N GLU A 283 -6.28 -5.32 14.53
CA GLU A 283 -6.08 -5.07 13.11
C GLU A 283 -5.06 -3.95 12.87
N ASP A 284 -5.18 -2.83 13.57
CA ASP A 284 -4.25 -1.69 13.49
C ASP A 284 -2.83 -2.12 13.90
N GLY A 285 -2.71 -2.91 14.96
CA GLY A 285 -1.43 -3.42 15.44
C GLY A 285 -0.78 -4.39 14.44
N VAL A 286 -1.57 -5.28 13.83
CA VAL A 286 -1.10 -6.20 12.77
C VAL A 286 -0.66 -5.43 11.54
N ARG A 287 -1.43 -4.42 11.10
CA ARG A 287 -1.05 -3.54 9.98
C ARG A 287 0.27 -2.82 10.25
N ARG A 288 0.46 -2.30 11.47
CA ARG A 288 1.69 -1.62 11.88
C ARG A 288 2.92 -2.50 11.77
N GLU A 289 2.86 -3.72 12.30
CA GLU A 289 3.97 -4.67 12.21
C GLU A 289 4.22 -5.11 10.75
N LEU A 290 3.16 -5.27 9.95
CA LEU A 290 3.27 -5.62 8.53
C LEU A 290 4.03 -4.55 7.76
N VAL A 291 3.60 -3.29 7.89
CA VAL A 291 4.23 -2.13 7.26
C VAL A 291 5.70 -2.03 7.64
N GLN A 292 6.03 -2.18 8.93
CA GLN A 292 7.42 -2.13 9.39
C GLN A 292 8.26 -3.23 8.75
N LYS A 293 7.75 -4.47 8.74
CA LYS A 293 8.44 -5.60 8.13
C LYS A 293 8.64 -5.42 6.63
N LEU A 294 7.60 -5.03 5.90
CA LEU A 294 7.64 -4.76 4.46
C LEU A 294 8.65 -3.67 4.12
N SER A 295 8.54 -2.54 4.81
CA SER A 295 9.40 -1.38 4.57
C SER A 295 10.87 -1.73 4.85
N PHE A 296 11.14 -2.48 5.92
CA PHE A 296 12.49 -2.95 6.27
C PHE A 296 13.05 -3.92 5.24
N LEU A 297 12.27 -4.93 4.81
CA LEU A 297 12.70 -5.91 3.81
C LEU A 297 13.05 -5.23 2.48
N MET A 298 12.19 -4.33 1.98
CA MET A 298 12.47 -3.59 0.74
C MET A 298 13.67 -2.67 0.89
N HIS A 299 13.80 -1.97 2.02
CA HIS A 299 14.92 -1.07 2.26
C HIS A 299 16.26 -1.81 2.31
N GLN A 300 16.32 -2.95 3.00
CA GLN A 300 17.54 -3.74 3.16
C GLN A 300 17.92 -4.49 1.89
N THR A 301 16.96 -5.16 1.23
CA THR A 301 17.26 -6.02 0.07
C THR A 301 17.59 -5.20 -1.18
N LEU A 302 16.93 -4.05 -1.39
CA LEU A 302 17.18 -3.15 -2.52
C LEU A 302 18.28 -2.11 -2.21
N ALA A 303 19.35 -2.56 -1.54
CA ALA A 303 20.57 -1.78 -1.35
C ALA A 303 21.64 -2.31 -2.30
N PHE A 304 22.09 -1.49 -3.26
CA PHE A 304 23.00 -1.91 -4.32
C PHE A 304 24.40 -1.32 -4.14
N ASN A 305 25.43 -2.10 -4.48
CA ASN A 305 26.79 -1.61 -4.43
C ASN A 305 27.19 -0.95 -5.76
N PRO A 306 27.49 0.37 -5.80
CA PRO A 306 27.82 1.05 -7.05
C PRO A 306 29.09 0.52 -7.73
N LYS A 307 30.00 -0.09 -6.96
CA LYS A 307 31.30 -0.63 -7.43
C LYS A 307 31.25 -2.11 -7.86
N ALA A 308 30.09 -2.77 -7.79
CA ALA A 308 29.97 -4.16 -8.19
C ALA A 308 30.26 -4.33 -9.71
N LYS A 309 31.08 -5.34 -10.05
CA LYS A 309 31.44 -5.66 -11.45
C LYS A 309 30.34 -6.43 -12.19
N GLN A 310 29.55 -7.19 -11.46
CA GLN A 310 28.40 -7.95 -11.98
C GLN A 310 27.10 -7.31 -11.50
N SER A 311 26.04 -7.45 -12.30
CA SER A 311 24.72 -6.93 -11.96
C SER A 311 24.16 -7.69 -10.75
N GLU A 312 23.86 -6.96 -9.68
CA GLU A 312 23.22 -7.50 -8.48
C GLU A 312 21.68 -7.38 -8.55
N LEU A 313 21.14 -6.80 -9.63
CA LEU A 313 19.73 -6.42 -9.73
C LEU A 313 18.82 -7.65 -9.73
N GLU A 314 18.96 -8.52 -10.73
CA GLU A 314 18.14 -9.72 -10.87
C GLU A 314 18.20 -10.67 -9.65
N PRO A 315 19.38 -11.04 -9.10
CA PRO A 315 19.41 -11.93 -7.94
C PRO A 315 18.75 -11.31 -6.69
N LYS A 316 18.92 -10.00 -6.46
CA LYS A 316 18.25 -9.32 -5.34
C LYS A 316 16.74 -9.24 -5.51
N LEU A 317 16.25 -9.06 -6.75
CA LEU A 317 14.82 -9.09 -7.03
C LEU A 317 14.22 -10.48 -6.79
N LEU A 318 14.93 -11.55 -7.16
CA LEU A 318 14.46 -12.92 -6.90
C LEU A 318 14.39 -13.23 -5.40
N ILE A 319 15.41 -12.84 -4.62
CA ILE A 319 15.42 -12.98 -3.16
C ILE A 319 14.25 -12.21 -2.54
N LEU A 320 14.02 -10.96 -2.99
CA LEU A 320 12.91 -10.16 -2.48
C LEU A 320 11.55 -10.80 -2.84
N ALA A 321 11.38 -11.28 -4.07
CA ALA A 321 10.15 -11.93 -4.52
C ALA A 321 9.82 -13.17 -3.68
N GLU A 322 10.81 -14.01 -3.39
CA GLU A 322 10.64 -15.19 -2.55
C GLU A 322 10.24 -14.81 -1.11
N GLN A 323 10.92 -13.83 -0.51
CA GLN A 323 10.58 -13.34 0.83
C GLN A 323 9.17 -12.74 0.90
N MET A 324 8.78 -11.95 -0.10
CA MET A 324 7.47 -11.32 -0.18
C MET A 324 6.35 -12.35 -0.35
N GLU A 325 6.56 -13.34 -1.23
CA GLU A 325 5.59 -14.43 -1.43
C GLU A 325 5.48 -15.32 -0.18
N ALA A 326 6.59 -15.59 0.51
CA ALA A 326 6.58 -16.32 1.78
C ALA A 326 5.74 -15.60 2.85
N VAL A 327 5.96 -14.28 3.04
CA VAL A 327 5.15 -13.48 3.99
C VAL A 327 3.67 -13.50 3.59
N LYS A 328 3.36 -13.27 2.31
CA LYS A 328 1.98 -13.32 1.79
C LYS A 328 1.30 -14.66 2.04
N ARG A 329 1.98 -15.79 1.78
CA ARG A 329 1.46 -17.15 2.04
C ARG A 329 1.22 -17.38 3.53
N SER A 330 2.14 -16.96 4.39
CA SER A 330 1.96 -17.10 5.84
C SER A 330 0.80 -16.23 6.36
N PHE A 331 0.59 -15.05 5.78
CA PHE A 331 -0.57 -14.20 6.08
C PHE A 331 -1.91 -14.83 5.68
N ALA A 332 -1.95 -15.42 4.49
CA ALA A 332 -3.12 -16.20 4.05
C ALA A 332 -3.39 -17.36 5.01
N TYR A 333 -2.34 -18.05 5.46
CA TYR A 333 -2.47 -19.16 6.40
C TYR A 333 -3.01 -18.75 7.79
N ILE A 334 -2.54 -17.65 8.38
CA ILE A 334 -3.00 -17.20 9.71
C ILE A 334 -4.37 -16.50 9.70
N SER A 335 -4.88 -16.12 8.52
CA SER A 335 -6.09 -15.29 8.37
C SER A 335 -7.29 -15.84 9.13
N ASP A 336 -7.52 -17.16 9.02
CA ASP A 336 -8.65 -17.83 9.67
C ASP A 336 -8.51 -17.84 11.20
N TYR A 337 -7.28 -17.97 11.71
CA TYR A 337 -6.99 -18.03 13.14
C TYR A 337 -7.08 -16.66 13.82
N ILE A 338 -6.86 -15.59 13.07
CA ILE A 338 -6.91 -14.21 13.58
C ILE A 338 -8.29 -13.56 13.32
N SER A 339 -9.15 -14.22 12.53
CA SER A 339 -10.45 -13.68 12.09
C SER A 339 -10.33 -12.32 11.36
N LEU A 340 -9.24 -12.16 10.61
CA LEU A 340 -8.94 -11.00 9.78
C LEU A 340 -8.62 -11.44 8.34
N SER A 341 -8.97 -10.61 7.36
CA SER A 341 -8.65 -10.89 5.95
C SER A 341 -7.18 -10.56 5.67
N GLY A 342 -6.28 -11.54 5.83
CA GLY A 342 -4.85 -11.32 5.64
C GLY A 342 -4.48 -10.93 4.21
N TYR A 343 -5.17 -11.47 3.20
CA TYR A 343 -4.92 -11.09 1.79
C TYR A 343 -5.29 -9.63 1.50
N ARG A 344 -6.41 -9.15 2.05
CA ARG A 344 -6.82 -7.74 1.92
C ARG A 344 -5.84 -6.81 2.62
N LEU A 345 -5.48 -7.13 3.87
CA LEU A 345 -4.50 -6.34 4.63
C LEU A 345 -3.15 -6.27 3.91
N TRP A 346 -2.71 -7.40 3.35
CA TRP A 346 -1.51 -7.46 2.52
C TRP A 346 -1.57 -6.49 1.34
N GLN A 347 -2.65 -6.52 0.55
CA GLN A 347 -2.79 -5.64 -0.60
C GLN A 347 -2.86 -4.16 -0.22
N GLU A 348 -3.64 -3.81 0.80
CA GLU A 348 -3.78 -2.43 1.28
C GLU A 348 -2.43 -1.88 1.76
N GLU A 349 -1.74 -2.58 2.67
CA GLU A 349 -0.50 -2.09 3.26
C GLU A 349 0.69 -2.14 2.28
N LEU A 350 0.73 -3.11 1.35
CA LEU A 350 1.72 -3.14 0.28
C LEU A 350 1.56 -1.93 -0.66
N THR A 351 0.33 -1.67 -1.09
CA THR A 351 0.01 -0.53 -1.96
C THR A 351 0.39 0.78 -1.29
N ARG A 352 0.05 0.91 0.00
CA ARG A 352 0.33 2.08 0.82
C ARG A 352 1.82 2.31 1.02
N THR A 353 2.58 1.27 1.35
CA THR A 353 4.03 1.35 1.58
C THR A 353 4.78 1.77 0.30
N ILE A 354 4.44 1.14 -0.83
CA ILE A 354 5.04 1.47 -2.12
C ILE A 354 4.61 2.85 -2.59
N GLY A 355 3.32 3.17 -2.53
CA GLY A 355 2.76 4.45 -2.96
C GLY A 355 3.43 5.63 -2.26
N TYR A 356 3.62 5.53 -0.95
CA TYR A 356 4.38 6.51 -0.18
C TYR A 356 5.85 6.61 -0.61
N ALA A 357 6.54 5.48 -0.81
CA ALA A 357 7.94 5.49 -1.23
C ALA A 357 8.14 6.15 -2.61
N VAL A 358 7.17 5.97 -3.52
CA VAL A 358 7.15 6.61 -4.84
C VAL A 358 6.86 8.10 -4.72
N GLU A 359 5.89 8.51 -3.90
CA GLU A 359 5.55 9.92 -3.67
C GLU A 359 6.76 10.70 -3.12
N GLN A 360 7.47 10.12 -2.15
CA GLN A 360 8.67 10.73 -1.57
C GLN A 360 9.83 10.86 -2.58
N GLU A 361 9.93 9.97 -3.56
CA GLU A 361 10.89 10.13 -4.67
C GLU A 361 10.42 11.15 -5.71
N CYS A 362 9.11 11.21 -5.97
CA CYS A 362 8.54 12.19 -6.90
C CYS A 362 8.70 13.63 -6.37
N ASN A 363 8.75 13.83 -5.05
CA ASN A 363 9.05 15.13 -4.42
C ASN A 363 10.36 15.77 -4.87
N ALA A 364 11.31 15.00 -5.44
CA ALA A 364 12.53 15.56 -6.04
C ALA A 364 12.26 16.36 -7.33
N TYR A 365 11.14 16.10 -8.01
CA TYR A 365 10.77 16.70 -9.31
C TYR A 365 9.59 17.67 -9.23
N LEU A 366 8.89 17.71 -8.10
CA LEU A 366 7.75 18.60 -7.86
C LEU A 366 8.20 19.97 -7.35
N THR A 367 7.48 21.03 -7.74
CA THR A 367 7.70 22.39 -7.24
C THR A 367 7.18 22.56 -5.81
N HIS A 368 5.97 22.05 -5.55
CA HIS A 368 5.41 21.94 -4.21
C HIS A 368 5.61 20.52 -3.71
N LYS A 369 6.43 20.38 -2.67
CA LYS A 369 6.73 19.09 -2.05
C LYS A 369 5.56 18.68 -1.16
N ILE A 370 5.16 17.41 -1.28
CA ILE A 370 4.14 16.81 -0.42
C ILE A 370 4.81 16.45 0.90
N LEU A 371 4.38 17.11 1.98
CA LEU A 371 4.83 16.83 3.34
C LEU A 371 4.12 15.57 3.88
N ASP A 372 4.65 15.00 4.96
CA ASP A 372 4.09 13.78 5.56
C ASP A 372 2.64 13.94 5.98
N ASP A 373 2.29 15.10 6.55
CA ASP A 373 0.94 15.37 7.03
C ASP A 373 -0.07 15.52 5.89
N ASP A 374 0.40 15.87 4.69
CA ASP A 374 -0.40 16.03 3.47
C ASP A 374 -0.45 14.76 2.62
N SER A 375 0.37 13.75 2.95
CA SER A 375 0.46 12.50 2.19
C SER A 375 -0.78 11.64 2.40
N ILE A 376 -1.40 11.21 1.29
CA ILE A 376 -2.58 10.34 1.28
C ILE A 376 -2.26 8.96 1.90
N TYR A 377 -0.99 8.55 1.84
CA TYR A 377 -0.54 7.26 2.35
C TYR A 377 -0.14 7.29 3.83
N GLN A 378 0.08 8.48 4.42
CA GLN A 378 0.48 8.56 5.81
C GLN A 378 -0.74 8.52 6.74
N SER A 379 -0.63 7.74 7.82
CA SER A 379 -1.66 7.64 8.85
C SER A 379 -1.08 7.97 10.20
N ARG A 380 -1.83 8.75 11.00
CA ARG A 380 -1.47 9.05 12.39
C ARG A 380 -1.51 7.82 13.29
N VAL A 381 -2.33 6.84 12.94
CA VAL A 381 -2.50 5.60 13.72
C VAL A 381 -1.43 4.57 13.38
N ILE A 382 -1.11 4.44 12.08
CA ILE A 382 -0.13 3.50 11.55
C ILE A 382 0.88 4.29 10.70
N PRO A 383 1.87 4.94 11.30
CA PRO A 383 2.85 5.72 10.55
C PRO A 383 3.77 4.80 9.75
N LEU A 384 4.05 5.17 8.49
CA LEU A 384 5.05 4.49 7.68
C LEU A 384 6.45 4.85 8.20
N PRO A 385 7.36 3.88 8.38
CA PRO A 385 8.69 4.14 8.90
C PRO A 385 9.53 4.90 7.87
N LYS A 386 10.30 5.87 8.35
CA LYS A 386 11.34 6.56 7.57
C LYS A 386 12.69 5.95 7.89
N PHE A 387 13.40 5.55 6.85
CA PHE A 387 14.80 5.14 6.96
C PHE A 387 15.70 6.27 6.50
N GLN A 388 16.91 6.33 7.07
CA GLN A 388 17.91 7.26 6.58
C GLN A 388 18.32 6.88 5.15
N PRO A 389 18.50 7.87 4.25
CA PRO A 389 19.02 7.62 2.91
C PRO A 389 20.36 6.89 2.97
N ILE A 390 20.47 5.78 2.24
CA ILE A 390 21.73 5.02 2.11
C ILE A 390 22.66 5.71 1.10
N ASP A 391 22.07 6.33 0.08
CA ASP A 391 22.76 7.07 -0.97
C ASP A 391 22.33 8.54 -0.97
N GLY A 392 23.26 9.45 -1.25
CA GLY A 392 22.98 10.89 -1.27
C GLY A 392 22.09 11.36 -2.43
N GLN A 393 21.71 10.44 -3.32
CA GLN A 393 20.88 10.75 -4.47
C GLN A 393 19.43 10.24 -4.28
N SER A 394 19.15 9.09 -3.61
CA SER A 394 17.77 8.55 -3.46
C SER A 394 17.23 8.89 -2.08
N ALA A 395 15.94 9.22 -2.02
CA ALA A 395 15.20 9.28 -0.77
C ALA A 395 14.76 7.87 -0.31
N THR A 396 14.40 6.97 -1.22
CA THR A 396 13.79 5.66 -0.90
C THR A 396 14.39 4.49 -1.68
N PHE A 397 13.92 3.28 -1.39
CA PHE A 397 14.34 2.07 -2.11
C PHE A 397 13.90 2.06 -3.58
N ILE A 398 12.81 2.77 -3.93
CA ILE A 398 12.37 2.90 -5.31
C ILE A 398 13.36 3.73 -6.13
N GLY A 399 13.92 4.81 -5.55
CA GLY A 399 14.96 5.61 -6.18
C GLY A 399 16.22 4.80 -6.49
N ARG A 400 16.62 3.93 -5.55
CA ARG A 400 17.75 3.02 -5.76
C ARG A 400 17.48 2.02 -6.88
N LEU A 401 16.27 1.47 -6.90
CA LEU A 401 15.83 0.51 -7.90
C LEU A 401 15.81 1.10 -9.31
N ILE A 402 15.24 2.30 -9.50
CA ILE A 402 15.22 2.94 -10.83
C ILE A 402 16.63 3.29 -11.32
N ARG A 403 17.55 3.66 -10.43
CA ARG A 403 18.92 3.99 -10.83
C ARG A 403 19.74 2.78 -11.24
N GLU A 404 19.62 1.66 -10.54
CA GLU A 404 20.25 0.44 -11.02
C GLU A 404 19.61 -0.03 -12.32
N LEU A 405 18.29 0.11 -12.50
CA LEU A 405 17.65 -0.17 -13.78
C LEU A 405 18.19 0.73 -14.91
N LEU A 406 18.43 2.02 -14.64
CA LEU A 406 19.04 2.95 -15.60
C LEU A 406 20.51 2.63 -15.88
N LYS A 407 21.25 2.09 -14.91
CA LYS A 407 22.62 1.63 -15.10
C LYS A 407 22.68 0.39 -16.01
N GLU A 408 21.75 -0.54 -15.83
CA GLU A 408 21.66 -1.77 -16.64
C GLU A 408 21.13 -1.52 -18.06
N THR A 409 20.59 -0.33 -18.34
CA THR A 409 20.01 0.06 -19.64
C THR A 409 20.70 1.29 -20.25
N ASP A 410 21.90 1.64 -19.78
CA ASP A 410 22.61 2.85 -20.21
C ASP A 410 22.95 2.79 -21.72
N PRO A 411 22.47 3.74 -22.54
CA PRO A 411 22.72 3.80 -23.99
C PRO A 411 24.20 3.88 -24.39
N LYS A 412 25.09 4.26 -23.45
CA LYS A 412 26.53 4.32 -23.71
C LYS A 412 27.22 2.96 -23.60
N THR A 413 26.65 2.05 -22.82
CA THR A 413 27.25 0.75 -22.51
C THR A 413 26.43 -0.42 -23.03
N THR A 414 25.16 -0.19 -23.38
CA THR A 414 24.24 -1.22 -23.85
C THR A 414 23.69 -0.90 -25.23
N ILE A 415 23.22 -1.96 -25.91
CA ILE A 415 22.54 -1.91 -27.20
C ILE A 415 21.21 -2.62 -27.02
N PHE A 416 20.12 -1.92 -27.33
CA PHE A 416 18.79 -2.48 -27.30
C PHE A 416 18.47 -3.22 -28.59
N ALA A 417 17.99 -4.46 -28.49
CA ALA A 417 17.48 -5.22 -29.63
C ALA A 417 15.95 -5.14 -29.65
N SER A 418 15.36 -4.44 -30.63
CA SER A 418 13.91 -4.23 -30.72
C SER A 418 13.12 -5.54 -30.88
N THR A 419 13.62 -6.46 -31.71
CA THR A 419 13.01 -7.78 -31.98
C THR A 419 12.92 -8.64 -30.72
N LEU A 420 14.01 -8.69 -29.93
CA LEU A 420 14.11 -9.51 -28.71
C LEU A 420 13.68 -8.76 -27.45
N ARG A 421 13.46 -7.44 -27.55
CA ARG A 421 13.14 -6.55 -26.42
C ARG A 421 14.11 -6.72 -25.25
N THR A 422 15.40 -6.78 -25.55
CA THR A 422 16.45 -7.09 -24.59
C THR A 422 17.62 -6.13 -24.80
N TRP A 423 18.17 -5.62 -23.70
CA TRP A 423 19.41 -4.85 -23.68
C TRP A 423 20.60 -5.78 -23.57
N TYR A 424 21.56 -5.62 -24.47
CA TYR A 424 22.82 -6.35 -24.50
C TYR A 424 23.96 -5.41 -24.16
N ASP A 425 24.96 -5.90 -23.44
CA ASP A 425 26.19 -5.15 -23.21
C ASP A 425 26.96 -4.98 -24.53
N ALA A 426 27.34 -3.74 -24.86
CA ALA A 426 27.97 -3.40 -26.14
C ALA A 426 29.33 -4.08 -26.37
N LYS A 427 30.02 -4.49 -25.30
CA LYS A 427 31.35 -5.12 -25.36
C LYS A 427 31.29 -6.64 -25.26
N THR A 428 30.57 -7.14 -24.26
CA THR A 428 30.51 -8.56 -23.90
C THR A 428 29.37 -9.30 -24.59
N LYS A 429 28.41 -8.57 -25.19
CA LYS A 429 27.20 -9.10 -25.86
C LYS A 429 26.33 -9.97 -24.94
N GLN A 430 26.51 -9.88 -23.63
CA GLN A 430 25.69 -10.57 -22.63
C GLN A 430 24.38 -9.79 -22.42
N PRO A 431 23.24 -10.48 -22.21
CA PRO A 431 21.99 -9.81 -21.87
C PRO A 431 22.11 -9.16 -20.48
N ARG A 432 21.77 -7.87 -20.38
CA ARG A 432 21.78 -7.09 -19.14
C ARG A 432 20.37 -6.92 -18.58
N ALA A 433 19.44 -6.48 -19.42
CA ALA A 433 18.03 -6.36 -19.08
C ALA A 433 17.19 -7.09 -20.13
N SER A 434 16.36 -8.04 -19.70
CA SER A 434 15.50 -8.84 -20.58
C SER A 434 14.04 -8.72 -20.12
N PRO A 435 13.05 -9.20 -20.91
CA PRO A 435 11.66 -9.26 -20.45
C PRO A 435 11.51 -10.09 -19.16
N GLN A 436 12.42 -11.04 -18.89
CA GLN A 436 12.44 -11.81 -17.65
C GLN A 436 12.77 -10.93 -16.44
N LEU A 437 13.65 -9.93 -16.58
CA LEU A 437 13.96 -8.97 -15.52
C LEU A 437 12.70 -8.23 -15.07
N PHE A 438 11.83 -7.81 -16.01
CA PHE A 438 10.58 -7.11 -15.68
C PHE A 438 9.55 -8.03 -15.02
N LYS A 439 9.56 -9.34 -15.32
CA LYS A 439 8.78 -10.34 -14.58
C LYS A 439 9.28 -10.52 -13.16
N SER A 440 10.60 -10.61 -12.97
CA SER A 440 11.23 -10.68 -11.64
C SER A 440 10.94 -9.40 -10.84
N LEU A 441 10.96 -8.24 -11.51
CA LEU A 441 10.57 -6.96 -10.92
C LEU A 441 9.10 -6.98 -10.47
N LYS A 442 8.17 -7.41 -11.33
CA LYS A 442 6.75 -7.58 -10.96
C LYS A 442 6.58 -8.53 -9.76
N ALA A 443 7.32 -9.63 -9.71
CA ALA A 443 7.27 -10.57 -8.59
C ALA A 443 7.77 -9.94 -7.28
N ALA A 444 8.76 -9.05 -7.34
CA ALA A 444 9.37 -8.42 -6.17
C ALA A 444 8.58 -7.23 -5.61
N ILE A 445 8.12 -6.31 -6.46
CA ILE A 445 7.47 -5.05 -6.05
C ILE A 445 5.98 -4.96 -6.42
N SER A 446 5.39 -6.03 -6.96
CA SER A 446 4.00 -6.10 -7.44
C SER A 446 3.66 -5.14 -8.59
N THR A 447 2.42 -5.20 -9.07
CA THR A 447 1.88 -4.30 -10.11
C THR A 447 1.89 -2.83 -9.67
N VAL A 448 1.66 -2.57 -8.38
CA VAL A 448 1.68 -1.21 -7.81
C VAL A 448 3.07 -0.59 -7.91
N GLY A 449 4.11 -1.36 -7.60
CA GLY A 449 5.50 -0.91 -7.75
C GLY A 449 5.87 -0.62 -9.19
N MET A 450 5.41 -1.45 -10.13
CA MET A 450 5.62 -1.25 -11.57
C MET A 450 4.94 0.03 -12.07
N SER A 451 3.69 0.28 -11.65
CA SER A 451 2.96 1.52 -11.96
C SER A 451 3.65 2.74 -11.34
N GLY A 452 4.11 2.62 -10.09
CA GLY A 452 4.88 3.63 -9.38
C GLY A 452 6.19 3.99 -10.07
N LEU A 453 6.95 3.00 -10.54
CA LEU A 453 8.15 3.20 -11.36
C LEU A 453 7.82 3.88 -12.69
N ASN A 454 6.73 3.47 -13.35
CA ASN A 454 6.28 4.11 -14.60
C ASN A 454 5.98 5.60 -14.37
N ARG A 455 5.27 5.94 -13.27
CA ARG A 455 5.00 7.32 -12.87
C ARG A 455 6.29 8.11 -12.59
N LEU A 456 7.23 7.53 -11.84
CA LEU A 456 8.53 8.14 -11.56
C LEU A 456 9.33 8.41 -12.84
N CYS A 457 9.40 7.44 -13.77
CA CYS A 457 10.01 7.65 -15.08
C CYS A 457 9.36 8.81 -15.84
N GLY A 458 8.04 9.03 -15.67
CA GLY A 458 7.35 10.18 -16.25
C GLY A 458 7.85 11.51 -15.73
N PHE A 459 8.00 11.64 -14.42
CA PHE A 459 8.60 12.84 -13.81
C PHE A 459 10.05 13.04 -14.24
N MET A 460 10.83 11.96 -14.36
CA MET A 460 12.20 12.02 -14.87
C MET A 460 12.23 12.52 -16.33
N ILE A 461 11.32 12.07 -17.18
CA ILE A 461 11.20 12.57 -18.56
C ILE A 461 10.82 14.05 -18.58
N VAL A 462 9.86 14.48 -17.75
CA VAL A 462 9.47 15.89 -17.64
C VAL A 462 10.67 16.77 -17.24
N ASP A 463 11.44 16.37 -16.23
CA ASP A 463 12.64 17.09 -15.81
C ASP A 463 13.73 17.12 -16.91
N ARG A 464 13.96 16.00 -17.60
CA ARG A 464 14.92 15.93 -18.71
C ARG A 464 14.50 16.78 -19.91
N LEU A 465 13.22 16.76 -20.27
CA LEU A 465 12.68 17.62 -21.34
C LEU A 465 12.80 19.09 -20.96
N ARG A 466 12.47 19.48 -19.73
CA ARG A 466 12.63 20.87 -19.25
C ARG A 466 14.07 21.33 -19.34
N ARG A 467 15.04 20.51 -18.88
CA ARG A 467 16.47 20.82 -19.00
C ARG A 467 16.89 20.95 -20.46
N PHE A 468 16.48 20.00 -21.31
CA PHE A 468 16.74 20.06 -22.74
C PHE A 468 16.24 21.37 -23.36
N PHE A 469 15.04 21.84 -23.00
CA PHE A 469 14.49 23.09 -23.53
C PHE A 469 15.21 24.34 -23.01
N VAL A 470 15.65 24.35 -21.75
CA VAL A 470 16.49 25.43 -21.20
C VAL A 470 17.83 25.49 -21.94
N ASP A 471 18.48 24.34 -22.10
CA ASP A 471 19.76 24.24 -22.81
C ASP A 471 19.61 24.60 -24.29
N TYR A 472 18.53 24.15 -24.94
CA TYR A 472 18.22 24.47 -26.33
C TYR A 472 18.04 25.97 -26.53
N ARG A 473 17.28 26.63 -25.65
CA ARG A 473 17.08 28.07 -25.71
C ARG A 473 18.40 28.84 -25.58
N ALA A 474 19.23 28.48 -24.61
CA ALA A 474 20.53 29.11 -24.39
C ALA A 474 21.48 28.90 -25.59
N GLN A 475 21.50 27.71 -26.18
CA GLN A 475 22.46 27.33 -27.22
C GLN A 475 22.03 27.76 -28.64
N PHE A 476 20.74 27.66 -28.97
CA PHE A 476 20.24 27.84 -30.34
C PHE A 476 19.37 29.09 -30.54
N VAL A 477 18.71 29.60 -29.49
CA VAL A 477 17.82 30.78 -29.62
C VAL A 477 18.55 32.05 -29.20
N GLU A 478 19.18 32.06 -28.02
CA GLU A 478 19.87 33.24 -27.48
C GLU A 478 21.20 33.51 -28.19
N ASN A 479 21.80 32.47 -28.80
CA ASN A 479 22.97 32.63 -29.64
C ASN A 479 22.58 33.11 -31.04
N LEU A 480 22.71 34.42 -31.30
CA LEU A 480 22.36 35.03 -32.59
C LEU A 480 23.00 34.34 -33.80
N ALA A 481 24.23 33.83 -33.67
CA ALA A 481 24.93 33.19 -34.78
C ALA A 481 24.27 31.86 -35.19
N TRP A 482 23.78 31.08 -34.22
CA TRP A 482 23.08 29.82 -34.48
C TRP A 482 21.61 30.04 -34.83
N SER A 483 20.95 31.01 -34.20
CA SER A 483 19.56 31.37 -34.51
C SER A 483 19.41 31.82 -35.96
N ALA A 484 20.25 32.77 -36.41
CA ALA A 484 20.23 33.25 -37.80
C ALA A 484 20.65 32.15 -38.80
N PHE A 485 21.62 31.31 -38.42
CA PHE A 485 22.04 30.18 -39.26
C PHE A 485 20.90 29.17 -39.46
N LEU A 486 20.27 28.70 -38.38
CA LEU A 486 19.16 27.75 -38.45
C LEU A 486 17.98 28.31 -39.24
N GLN A 487 17.65 29.60 -39.07
CA GLN A 487 16.57 30.23 -39.81
C GLN A 487 16.88 30.31 -41.31
N SER A 488 18.10 30.72 -41.68
CA SER A 488 18.53 30.75 -43.08
C SER A 488 18.53 29.37 -43.75
N MET A 489 18.84 28.33 -42.96
CA MET A 489 18.82 26.95 -43.43
C MET A 489 17.40 26.41 -43.56
N ASP A 490 16.52 26.72 -42.61
CA ASP A 490 15.11 26.35 -42.65
C ASP A 490 14.41 26.96 -43.88
N ASP A 491 14.61 28.26 -44.12
CA ASP A 491 14.09 28.97 -45.30
C ASP A 491 14.63 28.37 -46.62
N SER A 492 15.91 28.05 -46.66
CA SER A 492 16.57 27.42 -47.82
C SER A 492 16.03 26.02 -48.09
N MET A 493 15.82 25.21 -47.04
CA MET A 493 15.28 23.86 -47.16
C MET A 493 13.79 23.85 -47.52
N ALA A 494 13.01 24.80 -46.98
CA ALA A 494 11.61 24.99 -47.35
C ALA A 494 11.45 25.40 -48.83
N THR A 495 12.31 26.30 -49.31
CA THR A 495 12.34 26.73 -50.72
C THR A 495 12.75 25.59 -51.64
N SER A 496 13.72 24.77 -51.23
CA SER A 496 14.18 23.57 -51.96
C SER A 496 13.09 22.48 -52.05
N ALA A 497 12.33 22.27 -50.97
CA ALA A 497 11.18 21.35 -50.95
C ALA A 497 10.05 21.82 -51.89
N ALA A 498 9.78 23.12 -51.94
CA ALA A 498 8.73 23.70 -52.79
C ALA A 498 9.09 23.75 -54.29
N ALA A 499 10.37 23.94 -54.63
CA ALA A 499 10.80 24.19 -56.00
C ALA A 499 11.17 22.92 -56.80
N GLN A 500 11.27 21.74 -56.18
CA GLN A 500 11.81 20.51 -56.80
C GLN A 500 13.18 20.70 -57.52
N THR A 501 13.89 21.78 -57.22
CA THR A 501 15.20 22.11 -57.78
C THR A 501 16.23 22.06 -56.67
N THR A 502 17.07 21.03 -56.70
CA THR A 502 18.04 20.74 -55.64
C THR A 502 19.46 21.07 -56.11
N THR A 503 19.94 22.27 -55.76
CA THR A 503 21.39 22.56 -55.73
C THR A 503 22.04 21.64 -54.68
N PRO A 504 23.26 21.08 -54.91
CA PRO A 504 23.92 20.22 -53.95
C PRO A 504 24.30 20.99 -52.67
N GLN A 505 23.49 20.86 -51.62
CA GLN A 505 23.69 21.50 -50.30
C GLN A 505 24.55 20.64 -49.35
N THR A 506 25.05 19.49 -49.80
CA THR A 506 25.84 18.53 -49.02
C THR A 506 27.04 19.15 -48.30
N LYS A 507 27.82 19.98 -49.00
CA LYS A 507 28.98 20.69 -48.40
C LYS A 507 28.57 21.68 -47.31
N LEU A 508 27.39 22.30 -47.42
CA LEU A 508 26.87 23.23 -46.41
C LEU A 508 26.46 22.46 -45.15
N PHE A 509 25.85 21.28 -45.33
CA PHE A 509 25.47 20.42 -44.20
C PHE A 509 26.69 19.85 -43.47
N GLU A 510 27.73 19.41 -44.19
CA GLU A 510 29.00 18.94 -43.59
C GLU A 510 29.69 20.03 -42.77
N ASN A 511 29.74 21.26 -43.30
CA ASN A 511 30.31 22.41 -42.58
C ASN A 511 29.50 22.79 -41.33
N ALA A 512 28.18 22.66 -41.38
CA ALA A 512 27.28 22.90 -40.25
C ALA A 512 27.51 21.89 -39.12
N VAL A 513 27.61 20.60 -39.46
CA VAL A 513 27.90 19.52 -38.51
C VAL A 513 29.27 19.70 -37.88
N ALA A 514 30.29 20.05 -38.68
CA ALA A 514 31.64 20.31 -38.16
C ALA A 514 31.67 21.48 -37.16
N LYS A 515 30.95 22.58 -37.45
CA LYS A 515 30.85 23.76 -36.59
C LYS A 515 30.07 23.49 -35.29
N GLY A 516 29.06 22.63 -35.34
CA GLY A 516 28.16 22.32 -34.22
C GLY A 516 28.49 21.06 -33.42
N GLY A 517 29.57 20.35 -33.73
CA GLY A 517 29.81 18.98 -33.24
C GLY A 517 29.66 18.77 -31.72
N LYS A 518 30.12 19.71 -30.87
CA LYS A 518 29.96 19.61 -29.40
C LYS A 518 28.50 19.81 -28.96
N LEU A 519 27.78 20.73 -29.60
CA LEU A 519 26.37 21.02 -29.30
C LEU A 519 25.50 19.81 -29.68
N PHE A 520 25.71 19.27 -30.88
CA PHE A 520 24.99 18.08 -31.34
C PHE A 520 25.33 16.83 -30.53
N ALA A 521 26.59 16.64 -30.12
CA ALA A 521 26.96 15.54 -29.22
C ALA A 521 26.22 15.63 -27.87
N HIS A 522 26.07 16.84 -27.31
CA HIS A 522 25.29 17.05 -26.10
C HIS A 522 23.78 16.78 -26.31
N CYS A 523 23.21 17.22 -27.43
CA CYS A 523 21.82 16.93 -27.80
C CYS A 523 21.58 15.42 -27.94
N ILE A 524 22.49 14.70 -28.60
CA ILE A 524 22.42 13.24 -28.74
C ILE A 524 22.38 12.57 -27.37
N GLU A 525 23.25 12.97 -26.44
CA GLU A 525 23.28 12.41 -25.09
C GLU A 525 21.94 12.62 -24.34
N GLN A 526 21.38 13.84 -24.38
CA GLN A 526 20.08 14.11 -23.74
C GLN A 526 18.93 13.32 -24.39
N LEU A 527 18.91 13.23 -25.73
CA LEU A 527 17.89 12.48 -26.47
C LEU A 527 17.96 10.98 -26.16
N CYS A 528 19.16 10.40 -26.09
CA CYS A 528 19.34 9.01 -25.68
C CYS A 528 18.83 8.74 -24.27
N MET A 529 19.07 9.65 -23.31
CA MET A 529 18.56 9.53 -21.94
C MET A 529 17.02 9.58 -21.89
N ILE A 530 16.39 10.48 -22.67
CA ILE A 530 14.92 10.55 -22.79
C ILE A 530 14.39 9.25 -23.39
N GLY A 531 15.00 8.76 -24.47
CA GLY A 531 14.57 7.53 -25.12
C GLY A 531 14.79 6.28 -24.27
N GLN A 532 15.85 6.22 -23.47
CA GLN A 532 16.07 5.17 -22.48
C GLN A 532 14.91 5.09 -21.48
N LEU A 533 14.55 6.23 -20.87
CA LEU A 533 13.43 6.30 -19.92
C LEU A 533 12.11 5.89 -20.59
N GLN A 534 11.91 6.33 -21.83
CA GLN A 534 10.72 6.02 -22.60
C GLN A 534 10.62 4.51 -22.92
N LEU A 535 11.72 3.87 -23.30
CA LEU A 535 11.79 2.42 -23.50
C LEU A 535 11.46 1.66 -22.21
N ILE A 536 12.03 2.09 -21.07
CA ILE A 536 11.71 1.48 -19.77
C ILE A 536 10.20 1.59 -19.50
N ARG A 537 9.58 2.76 -19.73
CA ARG A 537 8.13 2.94 -19.57
C ARG A 537 7.32 2.00 -20.47
N MET A 538 7.73 1.80 -21.73
CA MET A 538 7.05 0.86 -22.63
C MET A 538 7.12 -0.58 -22.12
N HIS A 539 8.26 -1.00 -21.57
CA HIS A 539 8.42 -2.33 -20.99
C HIS A 539 7.61 -2.51 -19.70
N LEU A 540 7.61 -1.50 -18.82
CA LEU A 540 6.78 -1.49 -17.61
C LEU A 540 5.29 -1.57 -17.97
N ALA A 541 4.82 -0.70 -18.87
CA ALA A 541 3.42 -0.66 -19.30
C ALA A 541 2.99 -1.99 -19.93
N ARG A 542 3.84 -2.60 -20.76
CA ARG A 542 3.57 -3.91 -21.37
C ARG A 542 3.43 -5.01 -20.33
N GLU A 543 4.31 -5.08 -19.34
CA GLU A 543 4.25 -6.13 -18.31
C GLU A 543 3.04 -5.96 -17.39
N ILE A 544 2.67 -4.70 -17.08
CA ILE A 544 1.42 -4.37 -16.38
C ILE A 544 0.22 -4.82 -17.21
N ALA A 545 0.17 -4.47 -18.51
CA ALA A 545 -0.92 -4.87 -19.40
C ALA A 545 -1.06 -6.38 -19.53
N ASN A 546 0.06 -7.10 -19.70
CA ASN A 546 0.07 -8.56 -19.70
C ASN A 546 -0.57 -9.09 -18.41
N THR A 547 -0.13 -8.58 -17.25
CA THR A 547 -0.65 -9.00 -15.95
C THR A 547 -2.15 -8.69 -15.82
N ALA A 548 -2.60 -7.50 -16.22
CA ALA A 548 -4.00 -7.09 -16.17
C ALA A 548 -4.87 -8.02 -17.03
N HIS A 549 -4.42 -8.37 -18.23
CA HIS A 549 -5.11 -9.32 -19.11
C HIS A 549 -5.22 -10.74 -18.54
N PHE A 550 -4.24 -11.20 -17.76
CA PHE A 550 -4.27 -12.52 -17.12
C PHE A 550 -5.06 -12.53 -15.80
N GLU A 551 -4.82 -11.57 -14.90
CA GLU A 551 -5.39 -11.56 -13.55
C GLU A 551 -6.78 -10.91 -13.49
N SER A 552 -7.07 -9.92 -14.36
CA SER A 552 -8.31 -9.11 -14.32
C SER A 552 -8.90 -8.86 -15.71
N ARG A 553 -9.06 -9.95 -16.49
CA ARG A 553 -9.51 -9.89 -17.89
C ARG A 553 -10.80 -9.09 -18.08
N GLN A 554 -11.82 -9.33 -17.26
CA GLN A 554 -13.13 -8.66 -17.41
C GLN A 554 -13.03 -7.15 -17.18
N LEU A 555 -12.33 -6.71 -16.12
CA LEU A 555 -12.13 -5.29 -15.83
C LEU A 555 -11.33 -4.59 -16.93
N THR A 556 -10.29 -5.26 -17.43
CA THR A 556 -9.48 -4.73 -18.54
C THR A 556 -10.31 -4.54 -19.81
N LEU A 557 -11.16 -5.51 -20.15
CA LEU A 557 -12.05 -5.41 -21.32
C LEU A 557 -13.08 -4.29 -21.14
N SER A 558 -13.71 -4.19 -19.97
CA SER A 558 -14.66 -3.12 -19.67
C SER A 558 -14.02 -1.73 -19.78
N LEU A 559 -12.80 -1.57 -19.26
CA LEU A 559 -12.05 -0.32 -19.35
C LEU A 559 -11.66 0.03 -20.80
N GLN A 560 -11.27 -0.97 -21.59
CA GLN A 560 -11.00 -0.78 -23.01
C GLN A 560 -12.25 -0.39 -23.80
N THR A 561 -13.39 -1.04 -23.54
CA THR A 561 -14.67 -0.67 -24.15
C THR A 561 -15.10 0.74 -23.75
N LEU A 562 -14.93 1.12 -22.48
CA LEU A 562 -15.20 2.48 -22.01
C LEU A 562 -14.32 3.51 -22.72
N ASN A 563 -13.02 3.24 -22.84
CA ASN A 563 -12.09 4.12 -23.55
C ASN A 563 -12.46 4.26 -25.04
N GLN A 564 -12.81 3.15 -25.71
CA GLN A 564 -13.23 3.18 -27.12
C GLN A 564 -14.54 3.95 -27.32
N ALA A 565 -15.52 3.76 -26.43
CA ALA A 565 -16.78 4.50 -26.47
C ALA A 565 -16.54 6.00 -26.29
N LEU A 566 -15.72 6.37 -25.30
CA LEU A 566 -15.38 7.76 -25.01
C LEU A 566 -14.62 8.44 -26.17
N LEU A 567 -13.64 7.75 -26.77
CA LEU A 567 -12.94 8.24 -27.96
C LEU A 567 -13.89 8.34 -29.17
N GLY A 568 -14.85 7.43 -29.29
CA GLY A 568 -15.90 7.46 -30.30
C GLY A 568 -16.80 8.70 -30.15
N ASP A 569 -17.20 9.03 -28.92
CA ASP A 569 -18.00 10.22 -28.62
C ASP A 569 -17.22 11.51 -28.92
N ILE A 570 -15.92 11.57 -28.58
CA ILE A 570 -15.05 12.71 -28.92
C ILE A 570 -14.93 12.87 -30.44
N ALA A 571 -14.70 11.77 -31.17
CA ALA A 571 -14.61 11.82 -32.63
C ALA A 571 -15.95 12.22 -33.27
N ALA A 572 -17.07 11.76 -32.70
CA ALA A 572 -18.40 12.12 -33.15
C ALA A 572 -18.71 13.61 -32.91
N HIS A 573 -18.26 14.18 -31.78
CA HIS A 573 -18.34 15.61 -31.51
C HIS A 573 -17.46 16.45 -32.44
N ALA A 574 -16.24 15.98 -32.73
CA ALA A 574 -15.34 16.64 -33.68
C ALA A 574 -15.94 16.72 -35.10
N ALA A 575 -16.75 15.73 -35.49
CA ALA A 575 -17.49 15.74 -36.75
C ALA A 575 -18.80 16.54 -36.69
N ASP A 576 -19.47 16.55 -35.53
CA ASP A 576 -20.76 17.23 -35.31
C ASP A 576 -20.79 17.89 -33.91
N PRO A 577 -20.63 19.21 -33.82
CA PRO A 577 -20.60 19.94 -32.55
C PRO A 577 -21.89 19.84 -31.72
N SER A 578 -22.99 19.32 -32.27
CA SER A 578 -24.25 19.12 -31.53
C SER A 578 -24.24 17.94 -30.55
N LYS A 579 -23.25 17.04 -30.68
CA LYS A 579 -23.10 15.85 -29.83
C LYS A 579 -22.42 16.17 -28.50
N PRO A 580 -22.64 15.37 -27.44
CA PRO A 580 -22.04 15.63 -26.13
C PRO A 580 -20.51 15.48 -26.17
N TYR A 581 -19.81 16.44 -25.55
CA TYR A 581 -18.39 16.39 -25.28
C TYR A 581 -18.19 16.49 -23.76
N PRO A 582 -17.28 15.70 -23.15
CA PRO A 582 -16.97 15.86 -21.73
C PRO A 582 -16.44 17.28 -21.48
N ALA A 583 -17.19 18.09 -20.71
CA ALA A 583 -16.74 19.43 -20.34
C ALA A 583 -15.38 19.37 -19.62
N GLU A 584 -14.58 20.44 -19.71
CA GLU A 584 -13.25 20.50 -19.06
C GLU A 584 -13.31 20.31 -17.53
N ASP A 585 -14.45 20.67 -16.91
CA ASP A 585 -14.71 20.47 -15.49
C ASP A 585 -15.09 19.02 -15.11
N ASN A 586 -15.27 18.14 -16.10
CA ASN A 586 -15.64 16.75 -15.86
C ASN A 586 -14.41 15.88 -15.56
N ALA A 587 -14.35 15.35 -14.33
CA ALA A 587 -13.26 14.49 -13.86
C ALA A 587 -13.12 13.16 -14.62
N LEU A 588 -14.14 12.76 -15.41
CA LEU A 588 -14.18 11.47 -16.11
C LEU A 588 -12.91 11.19 -16.95
N MET A 589 -12.42 12.18 -17.71
CA MET A 589 -11.21 12.01 -18.54
C MET A 589 -9.96 11.74 -17.70
N TYR A 590 -9.85 12.44 -16.57
CA TYR A 590 -8.73 12.30 -15.65
C TYR A 590 -8.76 10.93 -14.96
N GLU A 591 -9.91 10.53 -14.43
CA GLU A 591 -10.08 9.24 -13.74
C GLU A 591 -9.86 8.04 -14.70
N VAL A 592 -10.44 8.08 -15.90
CA VAL A 592 -10.26 7.02 -16.89
C VAL A 592 -8.80 6.94 -17.35
N SER A 593 -8.13 8.08 -17.53
CA SER A 593 -6.70 8.09 -17.86
C SER A 593 -5.86 7.46 -16.73
N GLU A 594 -6.16 7.74 -15.46
CA GLU A 594 -5.47 7.14 -14.34
C GLU A 594 -5.66 5.62 -14.30
N TYR A 595 -6.88 5.13 -14.51
CA TYR A 595 -7.14 3.68 -14.59
C TYR A 595 -6.44 3.00 -15.77
N LEU A 596 -6.40 3.65 -16.95
CA LEU A 596 -5.69 3.15 -18.13
C LEU A 596 -4.18 3.06 -17.88
N GLU A 597 -3.61 4.03 -17.16
CA GLU A 597 -2.19 4.01 -16.78
C GLU A 597 -1.89 2.87 -15.80
N GLN A 598 -2.76 2.67 -14.80
CA GLN A 598 -2.63 1.57 -13.85
C GLN A 598 -2.83 0.19 -14.48
N SER A 599 -3.63 0.08 -15.55
CA SER A 599 -3.81 -1.17 -16.29
C SER A 599 -2.77 -1.39 -17.39
N GLY A 600 -1.86 -0.44 -17.61
CA GLY A 600 -0.86 -0.49 -18.68
C GLY A 600 -1.45 -0.38 -20.10
N ALA A 601 -2.72 0.05 -20.23
CA ALA A 601 -3.41 0.18 -21.52
C ALA A 601 -3.12 1.50 -22.24
N THR A 602 -2.17 2.28 -21.74
CA THR A 602 -1.69 3.52 -22.35
C THR A 602 -0.44 3.29 -23.19
N ASP A 603 -0.36 3.92 -24.36
CA ASP A 603 0.88 4.02 -25.11
C ASP A 603 1.73 5.18 -24.55
N PRO A 604 2.90 4.89 -23.92
CA PRO A 604 3.74 5.94 -23.38
C PRO A 604 4.23 6.92 -24.45
N LEU A 605 4.42 6.48 -25.71
CA LEU A 605 5.02 7.30 -26.78
C LEU A 605 4.11 8.43 -27.25
N LEU A 606 2.79 8.25 -27.08
CA LEU A 606 1.79 9.25 -27.43
C LEU A 606 1.54 10.26 -26.30
N LYS A 607 2.12 10.05 -25.11
CA LYS A 607 1.90 10.92 -23.96
C LYS A 607 2.59 12.27 -24.16
N ILE A 608 1.82 13.35 -23.98
CA ILE A 608 2.34 14.71 -23.88
C ILE A 608 2.72 14.95 -22.41
N TYR A 609 4.01 15.10 -22.16
CA TYR A 609 4.60 15.35 -20.86
C TYR A 609 4.66 16.84 -20.51
N ILE A 610 4.97 17.67 -21.51
CA ILE A 610 5.01 19.12 -21.35
C ILE A 610 4.49 19.82 -22.60
N CYS A 611 3.94 21.03 -22.42
CA CYS A 611 3.57 21.94 -23.50
C CYS A 611 4.60 23.08 -23.55
N PRO A 612 5.73 22.93 -24.27
CA PRO A 612 6.73 23.97 -24.37
C PRO A 612 6.18 25.20 -25.13
N PRO A 613 6.66 26.42 -24.83
CA PRO A 613 6.39 27.57 -25.69
C PRO A 613 6.93 27.30 -27.11
N LYS A 614 6.37 27.98 -28.13
CA LYS A 614 6.84 27.84 -29.52
C LYS A 614 8.34 28.16 -29.59
N LEU A 615 9.15 27.14 -29.82
CA LEU A 615 10.59 27.27 -30.02
C LEU A 615 10.87 27.30 -31.53
N PRO A 616 11.61 28.31 -32.03
CA PRO A 616 11.92 28.38 -33.44
C PRO A 616 12.91 27.28 -33.87
N ASN A 617 12.74 26.80 -35.10
CA ASN A 617 13.68 25.96 -35.85
C ASN A 617 14.06 24.61 -35.18
N VAL A 618 13.19 24.06 -34.32
CA VAL A 618 13.45 22.79 -33.61
C VAL A 618 13.62 21.63 -34.60
N ALA A 619 12.78 21.56 -35.64
CA ALA A 619 12.88 20.55 -36.69
C ALA A 619 14.25 20.60 -37.41
N CYS A 620 14.74 21.79 -37.74
CA CYS A 620 16.03 21.99 -38.39
C CYS A 620 17.21 21.61 -37.47
N ALA A 621 17.16 21.98 -36.19
CA ALA A 621 18.20 21.62 -35.22
C ALA A 621 18.26 20.10 -34.97
N LEU A 622 17.11 19.42 -34.91
CA LEU A 622 17.04 17.96 -34.79
C LEU A 622 17.57 17.26 -36.05
N PHE A 623 17.29 17.81 -37.24
CA PHE A 623 17.86 17.31 -38.49
C PHE A 623 19.39 17.30 -38.47
N PHE A 624 20.03 18.41 -38.07
CA PHE A 624 21.50 18.46 -37.94
C PHE A 624 22.04 17.55 -36.83
N THR A 625 21.27 17.36 -35.76
CA THR A 625 21.62 16.43 -34.69
C THR A 625 21.66 14.98 -35.20
N VAL A 626 20.67 14.57 -36.00
CA VAL A 626 20.65 13.25 -36.66
C VAL A 626 21.80 13.13 -37.65
N LEU A 627 22.04 14.17 -38.47
CA LEU A 627 23.13 14.16 -39.45
C LEU A 627 24.50 14.00 -38.77
N SER A 628 24.69 14.60 -37.59
CA SER A 628 25.90 14.41 -36.78
C SER A 628 26.01 13.00 -36.17
N ALA A 629 24.92 12.26 -36.04
CA ALA A 629 24.87 10.92 -35.48
C ALA A 629 25.09 9.82 -36.53
N LEU A 630 24.70 10.03 -37.79
CA LEU A 630 24.77 9.03 -38.86
C LEU A 630 26.15 8.35 -39.02
N PRO A 631 27.30 9.07 -38.97
CA PRO A 631 28.61 8.43 -39.17
C PRO A 631 28.98 7.42 -38.08
N LYS A 632 28.29 7.50 -36.92
CA LYS A 632 28.48 6.65 -35.75
C LYS A 632 27.52 5.45 -35.74
N LEU A 633 26.56 5.40 -36.65
CA LEU A 633 25.52 4.37 -36.70
C LEU A 633 25.77 3.38 -37.85
N THR A 634 25.34 2.16 -37.63
CA THR A 634 25.27 1.08 -38.63
C THR A 634 23.97 0.32 -38.44
N TYR A 635 23.34 -0.09 -39.54
CA TYR A 635 22.08 -0.81 -39.50
C TYR A 635 22.30 -2.32 -39.62
N MET A 636 21.65 -3.10 -38.77
CA MET A 636 21.64 -4.57 -38.83
C MET A 636 20.20 -5.07 -38.88
N ASP A 637 19.85 -5.90 -39.88
CA ASP A 637 18.48 -6.38 -40.10
C ASP A 637 17.85 -7.10 -38.90
N SER A 638 18.65 -7.78 -38.08
CA SER A 638 18.18 -8.56 -36.94
C SER A 638 17.90 -7.75 -35.67
N ILE A 639 18.54 -6.57 -35.54
CA ILE A 639 18.60 -5.79 -34.28
C ILE A 639 18.07 -4.36 -34.47
N GLY A 640 18.32 -3.74 -35.63
CA GLY A 640 18.02 -2.34 -35.93
C GLY A 640 19.28 -1.47 -36.02
N LEU A 641 19.14 -0.19 -35.66
CA LEU A 641 20.24 0.79 -35.65
C LEU A 641 21.15 0.59 -34.43
N ILE A 642 22.44 0.34 -34.68
CA ILE A 642 23.46 0.13 -33.65
C ILE A 642 24.66 1.07 -33.82
N ALA A 643 25.47 1.22 -32.77
CA ALA A 643 26.76 1.90 -32.88
C ALA A 643 27.72 1.15 -33.81
N LYS A 644 28.44 1.90 -34.66
CA LYS A 644 29.49 1.36 -35.53
C LYS A 644 30.69 0.83 -34.74
N LYS A 645 31.04 1.49 -33.64
CA LYS A 645 32.04 1.00 -32.67
C LYS A 645 31.48 1.01 -31.26
N PRO A 646 31.82 0.02 -30.42
CA PRO A 646 31.44 0.02 -29.00
C PRO A 646 31.98 1.23 -28.20
N SER A 647 33.02 1.90 -28.72
CA SER A 647 33.59 3.13 -28.14
C SER A 647 32.76 4.38 -28.39
N ASP A 648 31.87 4.36 -29.39
CA ASP A 648 31.13 5.55 -29.81
C ASP A 648 29.96 5.85 -28.86
N GLY A 649 29.55 4.88 -28.04
CA GLY A 649 28.61 5.06 -26.93
C GLY A 649 27.24 5.57 -27.34
N LEU A 650 26.71 5.11 -28.47
CA LEU A 650 25.43 5.53 -29.05
C LEU A 650 24.55 4.33 -29.41
N ASP A 651 23.50 4.10 -28.64
CA ASP A 651 22.43 3.18 -29.03
C ASP A 651 21.43 3.90 -29.96
N GLY A 652 21.19 3.34 -31.14
CA GLY A 652 20.38 3.95 -32.18
C GLY A 652 18.88 3.98 -31.84
N ILE A 653 18.37 2.97 -31.14
CA ILE A 653 16.93 2.88 -30.84
C ILE A 653 16.51 3.88 -29.74
N PRO A 654 17.20 3.99 -28.58
CA PRO A 654 16.96 5.06 -27.62
C PRO A 654 17.09 6.44 -28.25
N PHE A 655 18.04 6.64 -29.16
CA PHE A 655 18.18 7.92 -29.87
C PHE A 655 16.95 8.27 -30.72
N VAL A 656 16.46 7.33 -31.54
CA VAL A 656 15.26 7.49 -32.36
C VAL A 656 14.02 7.79 -31.50
N ILE A 657 13.84 7.04 -30.41
CA ILE A 657 12.71 7.20 -29.49
C ILE A 657 12.79 8.54 -28.75
N GLY A 658 13.98 9.00 -28.39
CA GLY A 658 14.20 10.32 -27.80
C GLY A 658 13.72 11.45 -28.72
N ILE A 659 14.07 11.38 -30.00
CA ILE A 659 13.61 12.34 -31.02
C ILE A 659 12.10 12.28 -31.19
N ALA A 660 11.54 11.07 -31.32
CA ALA A 660 10.09 10.90 -31.44
C ALA A 660 9.35 11.49 -30.23
N THR A 661 9.85 11.23 -29.02
CA THR A 661 9.26 11.73 -27.77
C THR A 661 9.30 13.25 -27.72
N LEU A 662 10.41 13.88 -28.12
CA LEU A 662 10.56 15.33 -28.15
C LEU A 662 9.61 15.97 -29.19
N LEU A 663 9.56 15.44 -30.41
CA LEU A 663 8.71 15.95 -31.48
C LEU A 663 7.22 15.87 -31.13
N LYS A 664 6.80 14.83 -30.39
CA LYS A 664 5.42 14.68 -29.90
C LYS A 664 5.02 15.72 -28.85
N GLN A 665 5.97 16.41 -28.21
CA GLN A 665 5.66 17.53 -27.31
C GLN A 665 5.33 18.81 -28.07
N HIS A 666 5.66 18.87 -29.35
CA HIS A 666 5.38 20.01 -30.23
C HIS A 666 4.16 19.76 -31.11
N HIS A 667 3.72 20.81 -31.80
CA HIS A 667 2.65 20.70 -32.78
C HIS A 667 3.03 19.71 -33.90
N PRO A 668 2.10 18.89 -34.43
CA PRO A 668 2.40 17.89 -35.46
C PRO A 668 3.09 18.44 -36.72
N SER A 669 2.95 19.73 -37.02
CA SER A 669 3.68 20.41 -38.11
C SER A 669 5.19 20.32 -37.98
N GLU A 670 5.75 20.34 -36.76
CA GLU A 670 7.19 20.23 -36.54
C GLU A 670 7.71 18.84 -36.89
N THR A 671 6.89 17.81 -36.67
CA THR A 671 7.23 16.43 -37.08
C THR A 671 7.27 16.33 -38.60
N ALA A 672 6.30 16.95 -39.29
CA ALA A 672 6.27 17.00 -40.74
C ALA A 672 7.45 17.82 -41.31
N ALA A 673 7.79 18.95 -40.70
CA ALA A 673 8.96 19.76 -41.07
C ALA A 673 10.26 18.96 -40.93
N PHE A 674 10.43 18.25 -39.81
CA PHE A 674 11.61 17.39 -39.58
C PHE A 674 11.74 16.30 -40.66
N ILE A 675 10.66 15.61 -41.00
CA ILE A 675 10.67 14.58 -42.07
C ILE A 675 10.98 15.21 -43.42
N ASN A 676 10.41 16.38 -43.73
CA ASN A 676 10.71 17.12 -44.95
C ASN A 676 12.19 17.49 -45.04
N HIS A 677 12.82 17.92 -43.94
CA HIS A 677 14.26 18.22 -43.94
C HIS A 677 15.10 16.97 -44.26
N CYS A 678 14.78 15.83 -43.66
CA CYS A 678 15.44 14.57 -43.98
C CYS A 678 15.19 14.14 -45.44
N ALA A 679 13.98 14.35 -45.97
CA ALA A 679 13.63 14.03 -47.34
C ALA A 679 14.38 14.92 -48.36
N VAL A 680 14.54 16.22 -48.07
CA VAL A 680 15.33 17.14 -48.89
C VAL A 680 16.78 16.68 -49.01
N LEU A 681 17.37 16.16 -47.93
CA LEU A 681 18.72 15.57 -47.98
C LEU A 681 18.76 14.38 -48.94
N VAL A 682 17.87 13.40 -48.76
CA VAL A 682 17.80 12.20 -49.60
C VAL A 682 17.60 12.57 -51.07
N ASN A 683 16.66 13.46 -51.36
CA ASN A 683 16.36 13.91 -52.73
C ASN A 683 17.54 14.66 -53.35
N SER A 684 18.21 15.55 -52.60
CA SER A 684 19.39 16.28 -53.09
C SER A 684 20.54 15.35 -53.51
N PHE A 685 20.75 14.25 -52.77
CA PHE A 685 21.74 13.23 -53.11
C PHE A 685 21.32 12.39 -54.31
N VAL A 686 20.07 11.92 -54.36
CA VAL A 686 19.55 11.15 -55.50
C VAL A 686 19.68 11.95 -56.79
N HIS A 687 19.36 13.24 -56.78
CA HIS A 687 19.55 14.12 -57.94
C HIS A 687 21.02 14.32 -58.32
N SER A 688 21.94 14.37 -57.35
CA SER A 688 23.38 14.47 -57.62
C SER A 688 23.97 13.21 -58.28
N VAL A 689 23.40 12.02 -58.01
CA VAL A 689 23.80 10.75 -58.63
C VAL A 689 23.17 10.57 -60.02
N VAL A 690 21.93 11.03 -60.21
CA VAL A 690 21.19 10.92 -61.49
C VAL A 690 21.65 11.96 -62.54
N ARG A 691 22.20 13.10 -62.13
CA ARG A 691 22.84 14.10 -63.02
C ARG A 691 24.32 14.27 -62.67
N PRO A 692 25.22 13.36 -63.09
CA PRO A 692 26.65 13.58 -62.92
C PRO A 692 27.10 14.75 -63.80
N THR A 693 27.70 15.79 -63.21
CA THR A 693 28.27 16.92 -63.97
C THR A 693 29.52 16.55 -64.77
N SER A 694 30.05 15.33 -64.66
CA SER A 694 31.03 14.75 -65.59
C SER A 694 31.43 13.35 -65.10
N GLY A 695 31.22 12.31 -65.91
CA GLY A 695 31.75 10.95 -65.67
C GLY A 695 30.72 9.92 -65.19
N LYS A 696 30.96 8.65 -65.55
CA LYS A 696 30.05 7.49 -65.46
C LYS A 696 29.22 7.40 -64.16
N PRO A 697 27.94 6.94 -64.24
CA PRO A 697 27.12 6.70 -63.05
C PRO A 697 27.70 5.53 -62.25
N SER A 698 28.27 5.80 -61.09
CA SER A 698 28.53 4.80 -60.05
C SER A 698 27.35 4.78 -59.09
N PHE A 699 26.65 3.65 -59.01
CA PHE A 699 25.49 3.41 -58.15
C PHE A 699 25.87 3.14 -56.68
N ASP A 700 26.87 3.85 -56.14
CA ASP A 700 27.17 3.76 -54.71
C ASP A 700 26.36 4.85 -54.00
N LEU A 701 25.22 4.47 -53.38
CA LEU A 701 24.60 5.33 -52.38
C LEU A 701 25.69 5.66 -51.36
N SER A 702 26.02 6.95 -51.18
CA SER A 702 26.88 7.37 -50.08
C SER A 702 26.35 6.74 -48.80
N ALA A 703 27.23 6.09 -48.01
CA ALA A 703 26.85 5.31 -46.84
C ALA A 703 25.95 6.11 -45.88
N ASP A 704 26.13 7.43 -45.81
CA ASP A 704 25.32 8.34 -44.97
C ASP A 704 23.87 8.48 -45.47
N VAL A 705 23.62 8.46 -46.78
CA VAL A 705 22.26 8.53 -47.36
C VAL A 705 21.52 7.23 -47.11
N GLY A 706 22.22 6.10 -47.25
CA GLY A 706 21.67 4.81 -46.86
C GLY A 706 21.29 4.79 -45.39
N MET A 707 22.20 5.21 -44.50
CA MET A 707 21.93 5.27 -43.07
C MET A 707 20.80 6.23 -42.69
N MET A 708 20.63 7.35 -43.41
CA MET A 708 19.47 8.23 -43.22
C MET A 708 18.16 7.54 -43.61
N LEU A 709 18.14 6.74 -44.67
CA LEU A 709 16.97 5.93 -45.06
C LEU A 709 16.66 4.85 -44.01
N SER A 710 17.68 4.15 -43.48
CA SER A 710 17.51 3.25 -42.32
C SER A 710 16.93 3.98 -41.12
N PHE A 711 17.46 5.16 -40.80
CA PHE A 711 16.98 5.99 -39.69
C PHE A 711 15.52 6.37 -39.87
N LEU A 712 15.12 6.85 -41.04
CA LEU A 712 13.74 7.23 -41.32
C LEU A 712 12.79 6.03 -41.29
N ALA A 713 13.22 4.87 -41.79
CA ALA A 713 12.43 3.64 -41.71
C ALA A 713 12.20 3.24 -40.24
N GLU A 714 13.24 3.24 -39.41
CA GLU A 714 13.13 2.91 -37.99
C GLU A 714 12.32 3.95 -37.21
N PHE A 715 12.52 5.25 -37.51
CA PHE A 715 11.76 6.35 -36.94
C PHE A 715 10.27 6.24 -37.28
N SER A 716 9.93 5.89 -38.52
CA SER A 716 8.53 5.71 -38.93
C SER A 716 7.83 4.59 -38.16
N LEU A 717 8.55 3.48 -37.96
CA LEU A 717 8.05 2.31 -37.23
C LEU A 717 7.85 2.63 -35.75
N LEU A 718 8.84 3.27 -35.12
CA LEU A 718 8.84 3.55 -33.68
C LEU A 718 7.97 4.75 -33.31
N ALA A 719 7.85 5.77 -34.15
CA ALA A 719 7.01 6.95 -33.90
C ALA A 719 5.53 6.77 -34.33
N GLY A 720 5.19 5.62 -34.92
CA GLY A 720 3.83 5.30 -35.36
C GLY A 720 3.33 6.16 -36.53
N ILE A 721 4.24 6.54 -37.43
CA ILE A 721 3.89 7.38 -38.59
C ILE A 721 3.37 6.47 -39.71
N ARG A 722 2.21 6.83 -40.29
CA ARG A 722 1.63 6.03 -41.37
C ARG A 722 2.54 6.06 -42.59
N LYS A 723 2.71 4.90 -43.25
CA LYS A 723 3.52 4.77 -44.46
C LYS A 723 3.05 5.74 -45.57
N SER A 724 1.75 6.00 -45.66
CA SER A 724 1.16 6.98 -46.59
C SER A 724 1.68 8.40 -46.40
N ASP A 725 1.91 8.82 -45.15
CA ASP A 725 2.37 10.17 -44.83
C ASP A 725 3.86 10.33 -45.17
N MET A 726 4.62 9.23 -45.22
CA MET A 726 6.01 9.20 -45.67
C MET A 726 6.15 9.10 -47.20
N GLU A 727 5.28 8.32 -47.85
CA GLU A 727 5.25 8.18 -49.32
C GLU A 727 4.87 9.49 -50.02
N ALA A 728 4.15 10.39 -49.34
CA ALA A 728 3.87 11.74 -49.84
C ALA A 728 5.13 12.64 -49.89
N MET A 729 6.16 12.34 -49.09
CA MET A 729 7.37 13.17 -48.94
C MET A 729 8.62 12.52 -49.58
N LEU A 730 8.61 11.20 -49.79
CA LEU A 730 9.70 10.41 -50.36
C LEU A 730 9.18 9.50 -51.49
N PRO A 731 9.88 9.38 -52.63
CA PRO A 731 9.51 8.42 -53.68
C PRO A 731 9.47 6.98 -53.15
N ALA A 732 8.32 6.30 -53.27
CA ALA A 732 8.10 4.93 -52.76
C ALA A 732 9.18 3.92 -53.21
N VAL A 733 9.73 4.12 -54.41
CA VAL A 733 10.78 3.29 -55.01
C VAL A 733 12.08 3.27 -54.18
N LEU A 734 12.44 4.37 -53.51
CA LEU A 734 13.66 4.45 -52.70
C LEU A 734 13.52 3.75 -51.34
N LEU A 735 12.32 3.80 -50.74
CA LEU A 735 12.02 3.10 -49.49
C LEU A 735 11.99 1.57 -49.69
N ASP A 736 11.43 1.11 -50.81
CA ASP A 736 11.32 -0.33 -51.10
C ASP A 736 12.64 -0.92 -51.66
N HIS A 737 13.43 -0.19 -52.48
CA HIS A 737 14.74 -0.66 -52.95
C HIS A 737 15.81 -0.71 -51.85
N TYR A 738 15.74 0.18 -50.85
CA TYR A 738 16.75 0.23 -49.80
C TYR A 738 16.79 -1.05 -48.95
N ARG A 739 15.64 -1.68 -48.69
CA ARG A 739 15.57 -2.99 -48.01
C ARG A 739 16.22 -4.14 -48.80
N ALA A 740 16.40 -3.99 -50.12
CA ALA A 740 17.02 -4.99 -50.99
C ALA A 740 18.54 -4.78 -51.18
N CYS A 741 19.07 -3.60 -50.85
CA CYS A 741 20.45 -3.20 -51.17
C CYS A 741 21.39 -3.10 -49.96
N ILE A 742 20.96 -3.44 -48.75
CA ILE A 742 21.88 -3.57 -47.61
C ILE A 742 22.80 -4.76 -47.91
N PRO A 743 24.13 -4.58 -48.02
CA PRO A 743 25.02 -5.71 -48.18
C PRO A 743 24.91 -6.54 -46.90
N THR A 744 24.42 -7.76 -47.03
CA THR A 744 24.56 -8.79 -46.00
C THR A 744 26.06 -8.99 -45.80
N SER A 745 26.65 -8.29 -44.83
CA SER A 745 28.03 -8.57 -44.41
C SER A 745 28.02 -9.90 -43.68
N ASN A 746 28.65 -10.90 -44.31
CA ASN A 746 29.05 -12.17 -43.68
C ASN A 746 29.80 -11.96 -42.36
#